data_AF-A0A656HHU9-F1
#
_entry.id   AF-A0A656HHU9-F1
#
_cell.length_a   1.000
_cell.length_b   1.000
_cell.length_c   1.000
_cell.angle_alpha   90.00
_cell.angle_beta   90.00
_cell.angle_gamma   90.00
#
_symmetry.space_group_name_H-M   'P 1'
#
loop_
_entity.id
_entity.type
_entity.pdbx_description
1 polymer ?
#
loop_
_entity_poly.entity_id
_entity_poly.type
_entity_poly.pdbx_seq_one_letter_code
_entity_poly.pdbx_strand_id
1 'polypeptide(L)'
;MQRLGWSFILGFCLLLPSLLMADEIYLYGRITAYGENDEETPIANLSIFIEEPADLNSRDTSTSDGKFKLRLTDNIASGERIVLATGKGSGQAWAMLYPFRGKVNIPQQPEKDPIKVVLVPADSYKLKSTAEMRSIIQEAAAKQALQQTLKPEEKEQSWQQQLATLAKDKGIPQQQFLDDVDAFVNEVLAKPDDYDAETRAYAEYANKNFSTAEKNFAELAEAQKQQHEKQQQALQKTDEKLVSNLKMAGRSADGDQRYLKAIGYYQEALDYVDKEKQAEPWAELQVLIANAHQQFAAQTEGEAIAEHFAQAVEAYEQALTVYTREQLPQNWAMTQNNLGNVLQKQGSRTGGEAGQTLLGEAVDAYRAALTVHTREQLPQDWAATQNNLGVALQEQGIRTGGEAGQTLLGEAVDAYRAALTVRTREQLPQDWAMTQNNLGLALQNQGIRIGGEAGRTLLGEAVEAYRAALTVYTREQLPQQWAVTQNNLGVALSEQGIRTGGEAGQTLLGEAIAHFRSALEVRTKEHLPYDWKQTSQNLAEALNSLGYQWTEKPEHYTDAQKLLEEAVEIAPDNPAYRDSLGWVEYRLGNLQSAEQHLQQAFAAFPHPEHASHLIEVRWKRDKTAEAEKLLTEMLAKHPDDERLLAVKKQMESPSK
;
A
#
# COMPACT_ATOMS: atom_id res chain seq x y z
N MET A 1 -0.71 9.15 -75.85
CA MET A 1 -2.01 8.66 -75.37
C MET A 1 -2.69 9.86 -74.72
N GLN A 2 -3.47 10.64 -75.49
CA GLN A 2 -4.92 10.45 -75.69
C GLN A 2 -5.68 10.54 -74.36
N ARG A 3 -6.36 11.66 -74.09
CA ARG A 3 -7.74 12.02 -74.54
C ARG A 3 -8.77 11.36 -73.59
N LEU A 4 -9.83 11.98 -73.10
CA LEU A 4 -10.70 13.11 -73.49
C LEU A 4 -11.27 13.73 -72.19
N GLY A 5 -11.86 14.92 -72.10
CA GLY A 5 -12.44 15.87 -73.06
C GLY A 5 -13.52 16.65 -72.26
N TRP A 6 -13.43 17.98 -72.13
CA TRP A 6 -14.06 18.99 -73.03
C TRP A 6 -15.58 19.10 -72.79
N SER A 7 -16.27 20.24 -72.76
CA SER A 7 -16.02 21.69 -72.97
C SER A 7 -17.34 22.40 -72.56
N PHE A 8 -17.39 23.66 -72.11
CA PHE A 8 -17.55 24.91 -72.88
C PHE A 8 -17.86 26.04 -71.84
N ILE A 9 -17.77 27.36 -72.04
CA ILE A 9 -16.99 28.33 -72.85
C ILE A 9 -17.32 29.73 -72.23
N LEU A 10 -16.36 30.66 -72.27
CA LEU A 10 -16.40 32.15 -72.31
C LEU A 10 -17.70 32.91 -71.97
N GLY A 11 -17.69 34.09 -71.33
CA GLY A 11 -16.60 34.99 -70.97
C GLY A 11 -17.10 36.42 -70.66
N PHE A 12 -16.13 37.25 -70.23
CA PHE A 12 -16.10 38.73 -70.15
C PHE A 12 -16.63 39.49 -68.91
N CYS A 13 -15.62 39.99 -68.17
CA CYS A 13 -15.39 41.38 -67.71
C CYS A 13 -16.28 42.06 -66.65
N LEU A 14 -15.62 42.31 -65.51
CA LEU A 14 -15.58 43.55 -64.73
C LEU A 14 -16.92 44.23 -64.40
N LEU A 15 -17.48 43.85 -63.25
CA LEU A 15 -18.22 44.76 -62.38
C LEU A 15 -17.70 44.58 -60.96
N LEU A 16 -17.36 45.70 -60.32
CA LEU A 16 -17.06 45.83 -58.89
C LEU A 16 -18.08 45.03 -58.06
N PRO A 17 -17.71 44.32 -56.98
CA PRO A 17 -18.67 44.02 -55.95
C PRO A 17 -18.98 45.36 -55.27
N SER A 18 -20.08 45.97 -55.68
CA SER A 18 -20.89 46.80 -54.79
C SER A 18 -20.95 46.10 -53.44
N LEU A 19 -20.37 46.72 -52.41
CA LEU A 19 -20.72 46.46 -51.02
C LEU A 19 -22.25 46.63 -50.96
N LEU A 20 -22.99 45.52 -51.04
CA LEU A 20 -24.36 45.48 -50.56
C LEU A 20 -24.23 45.70 -49.06
N MET A 21 -24.44 46.95 -48.64
CA MET A 21 -24.85 47.26 -47.28
C MET A 21 -26.02 46.31 -46.98
N ALA A 22 -25.86 45.40 -46.02
CA ALA A 22 -27.02 44.68 -45.50
C ALA A 22 -28.05 45.73 -45.07
N ASP A 23 -29.29 45.61 -45.55
CA ASP A 23 -30.37 46.50 -45.15
C ASP A 23 -30.44 46.47 -43.62
N GLU A 24 -30.18 47.62 -42.99
CA GLU A 24 -30.24 47.74 -41.54
C GLU A 24 -31.69 47.48 -41.10
N ILE A 25 -31.93 46.36 -40.41
CA ILE A 25 -33.27 46.00 -39.93
C ILE A 25 -33.53 46.73 -38.61
N TYR A 26 -34.69 47.39 -38.52
CA TYR A 26 -35.10 48.10 -37.32
C TYR A 26 -36.34 47.47 -36.68
N LEU A 27 -36.31 47.37 -35.35
CA LEU A 27 -37.43 47.03 -34.50
C LEU A 27 -38.11 48.31 -34.00
N TYR A 28 -39.34 48.51 -34.43
CA TYR A 28 -40.13 49.68 -34.04
C TYR A 28 -41.00 49.36 -32.84
N GLY A 29 -41.30 50.38 -32.04
CA GLY A 29 -42.25 50.22 -30.96
C GLY A 29 -42.65 51.53 -30.31
N ARG A 30 -43.46 51.42 -29.26
CA ARG A 30 -43.97 52.56 -28.49
C ARG A 30 -43.90 52.27 -26.99
N ILE A 31 -43.37 53.23 -26.24
CA ILE A 31 -43.29 53.22 -24.77
C ILE A 31 -44.39 54.11 -24.19
N THR A 32 -45.24 53.53 -23.35
CA THR A 32 -46.28 54.22 -22.59
C THR A 32 -46.09 53.96 -21.09
N ALA A 33 -46.44 54.95 -20.26
CA ALA A 33 -46.64 54.80 -18.83
C ALA A 33 -48.09 54.42 -18.57
N TYR A 34 -48.31 53.42 -17.74
CA TYR A 34 -49.63 53.05 -17.27
C TYR A 34 -49.98 53.85 -16.01
N GLY A 35 -50.92 54.80 -16.12
CA GLY A 35 -51.35 55.66 -15.02
C GLY A 35 -52.42 55.02 -14.11
N GLU A 36 -52.77 55.71 -13.02
CA GLU A 36 -53.74 55.25 -12.01
C GLU A 36 -55.20 55.13 -12.53
N ASN A 37 -55.51 55.73 -13.68
CA ASN A 37 -56.86 55.73 -14.29
C ASN A 37 -56.98 54.80 -15.51
N ASP A 38 -56.12 53.78 -15.62
CA ASP A 38 -56.03 52.85 -16.77
C ASP A 38 -55.74 53.52 -18.14
N GLU A 39 -55.30 54.78 -18.14
CA GLU A 39 -54.87 55.49 -19.34
C GLU A 39 -53.37 55.30 -19.60
N GLU A 40 -53.02 54.96 -20.86
CA GLU A 40 -51.65 54.85 -21.32
C GLU A 40 -51.14 56.19 -21.88
N THR A 41 -50.14 56.76 -21.22
CA THR A 41 -49.54 58.04 -21.60
C THR A 41 -48.15 57.82 -22.21
N PRO A 42 -47.82 58.39 -23.38
CA PRO A 42 -46.51 58.20 -23.98
C PRO A 42 -45.36 58.75 -23.12
N ILE A 43 -44.25 58.02 -23.03
CA ILE A 43 -43.05 58.47 -22.30
C ILE A 43 -42.01 58.97 -23.31
N ALA A 44 -41.68 60.25 -23.22
CA ALA A 44 -40.66 60.89 -24.05
C ALA A 44 -39.25 60.80 -23.43
N ASN A 45 -38.22 60.84 -24.27
CA ASN A 45 -36.81 60.92 -23.88
C ASN A 45 -36.33 59.78 -22.96
N LEU A 46 -36.96 58.61 -23.05
CA LEU A 46 -36.55 57.43 -22.30
C LEU A 46 -35.67 56.53 -23.17
N SER A 47 -34.48 56.21 -22.68
CA SER A 47 -33.62 55.25 -23.39
C SER A 47 -34.21 53.84 -23.30
N ILE A 48 -34.21 53.13 -24.41
CA ILE A 48 -34.57 51.71 -24.52
C ILE A 48 -33.46 50.96 -25.24
N PHE A 49 -33.18 49.73 -24.83
CA PHE A 49 -32.11 48.91 -25.41
C PHE A 49 -32.37 47.41 -25.22
N ILE A 50 -31.65 46.58 -25.96
CA ILE A 50 -31.64 45.12 -25.80
C ILE A 50 -30.62 44.76 -24.70
N GLU A 51 -31.10 44.17 -23.61
CA GLU A 51 -30.29 43.71 -22.48
C GLU A 51 -29.78 42.28 -22.67
N GLU A 52 -30.61 41.39 -23.23
CA GLU A 52 -30.24 40.02 -23.56
C GLU A 52 -30.74 39.64 -24.97
N PRO A 53 -29.88 39.09 -25.86
CA PRO A 53 -28.43 39.05 -25.70
C PRO A 53 -27.83 40.46 -25.63
N ALA A 54 -26.78 40.65 -24.85
CA ALA A 54 -26.21 41.98 -24.64
C ALA A 54 -25.70 42.57 -25.96
N ASP A 55 -26.33 43.65 -26.41
CA ASP A 55 -25.97 44.35 -27.63
C ASP A 55 -25.89 45.86 -27.41
N LEU A 56 -24.66 46.36 -27.34
CA LEU A 56 -24.38 47.78 -27.08
C LEU A 56 -24.80 48.69 -28.24
N ASN A 57 -25.02 48.14 -29.44
CA ASN A 57 -25.41 48.91 -30.63
C ASN A 57 -26.94 49.00 -30.80
N SER A 58 -27.70 48.15 -30.09
CA SER A 58 -29.16 48.11 -30.12
C SER A 58 -29.77 49.01 -29.05
N ARG A 59 -29.67 50.34 -29.24
CA ARG A 59 -30.19 51.36 -28.32
C ARG A 59 -30.86 52.52 -29.07
N ASP A 60 -31.95 53.02 -28.51
CA ASP A 60 -32.62 54.24 -28.97
C ASP A 60 -33.18 55.05 -27.80
N THR A 61 -33.70 56.23 -28.08
CA THR A 61 -34.41 57.09 -27.12
C THR A 61 -35.79 57.43 -27.66
N SER A 62 -36.81 57.25 -26.82
CA SER A 62 -38.20 57.46 -27.25
C SER A 62 -38.49 58.92 -27.62
N THR A 63 -39.26 59.11 -28.69
CA THR A 63 -39.76 60.41 -29.15
C THR A 63 -40.86 60.97 -28.24
N SER A 64 -41.33 62.20 -28.49
CA SER A 64 -42.45 62.82 -27.74
C SER A 64 -43.72 61.97 -27.70
N ASP A 65 -43.97 61.19 -28.75
CA ASP A 65 -45.13 60.30 -28.85
C ASP A 65 -44.83 58.89 -28.31
N GLY A 66 -43.69 58.70 -27.64
CA GLY A 66 -43.23 57.43 -27.07
C GLY A 66 -42.64 56.45 -28.08
N LYS A 67 -42.50 56.81 -29.36
CA LYS A 67 -42.00 55.87 -30.39
C LYS A 67 -40.49 55.69 -30.30
N PHE A 68 -40.01 54.48 -30.57
CA PHE A 68 -38.59 54.14 -30.69
C PHE A 68 -38.32 53.27 -31.93
N LYS A 69 -37.06 53.20 -32.34
CA LYS A 69 -36.52 52.36 -33.41
C LYS A 69 -35.16 51.76 -33.01
N LEU A 70 -35.15 50.50 -32.59
CA LEU A 70 -33.93 49.78 -32.24
C LEU A 70 -33.34 49.15 -33.51
N ARG A 71 -32.09 49.43 -33.83
CA ARG A 71 -31.34 48.68 -34.84
C ARG A 71 -31.16 47.25 -34.34
N LEU A 72 -31.43 46.24 -35.16
CA LEU A 72 -31.07 44.85 -34.86
C LEU A 72 -29.70 44.55 -35.49
N THR A 73 -28.76 44.00 -34.71
CA THR A 73 -27.45 43.59 -35.23
C THR A 73 -27.48 42.20 -35.86
N ASP A 74 -26.46 41.86 -36.63
CA ASP A 74 -26.38 40.61 -37.43
C ASP A 74 -26.56 39.31 -36.62
N ASN A 75 -26.46 39.38 -35.28
CA ASN A 75 -26.60 38.25 -34.37
C ASN A 75 -28.03 38.08 -33.82
N ILE A 76 -28.98 38.91 -34.24
CA ILE A 76 -30.35 38.92 -33.73
C ILE A 76 -31.32 38.82 -34.91
N ALA A 77 -31.98 37.66 -35.05
CA ALA A 77 -32.88 37.37 -36.18
C ALA A 77 -34.36 37.60 -35.84
N SER A 78 -35.19 37.84 -36.87
CA SER A 78 -36.65 37.83 -36.71
C SER A 78 -37.12 36.50 -36.12
N GLY A 79 -37.99 36.55 -35.11
CA GLY A 79 -38.48 35.40 -34.37
C GLY A 79 -37.65 35.01 -33.13
N GLU A 80 -36.45 35.58 -32.95
CA GLU A 80 -35.66 35.33 -31.75
C GLU A 80 -36.19 36.09 -30.52
N ARG A 81 -35.95 35.50 -29.35
CA ARG A 81 -36.35 36.07 -28.06
C ARG A 81 -35.27 37.04 -27.56
N ILE A 82 -35.68 38.25 -27.25
CA ILE A 82 -34.84 39.29 -26.64
C ILE A 82 -35.42 39.76 -25.30
N VAL A 83 -34.59 40.42 -24.50
CA VAL A 83 -35.00 41.14 -23.29
C VAL A 83 -34.77 42.63 -23.53
N LEU A 84 -35.84 43.43 -23.48
CA LEU A 84 -35.79 44.88 -23.54
C LEU A 84 -35.64 45.48 -22.15
N ALA A 85 -34.77 46.48 -22.03
CA ALA A 85 -34.60 47.27 -20.82
C ALA A 85 -34.67 48.76 -21.12
N THR A 86 -34.91 49.57 -20.07
CA THR A 86 -35.00 51.02 -20.18
C THR A 86 -34.02 51.72 -19.24
N GLY A 87 -33.53 52.89 -19.64
CA GLY A 87 -32.67 53.75 -18.82
C GLY A 87 -33.43 54.51 -17.73
N LYS A 88 -32.71 55.20 -16.84
CA LYS A 88 -33.32 56.13 -15.89
C LYS A 88 -33.74 57.40 -16.63
N GLY A 89 -35.05 57.59 -16.85
CA GLY A 89 -35.60 58.86 -17.32
C GLY A 89 -35.39 59.98 -16.29
N SER A 90 -35.64 61.23 -16.66
CA SER A 90 -35.44 62.48 -15.88
C SER A 90 -36.02 62.42 -14.44
N GLY A 91 -35.32 61.75 -13.53
CA GLY A 91 -35.65 61.62 -12.10
C GLY A 91 -36.53 60.43 -11.70
N GLN A 92 -37.12 59.67 -12.64
CA GLN A 92 -38.04 58.56 -12.34
C GLN A 92 -37.48 57.23 -12.85
N ALA A 93 -37.39 56.25 -11.94
CA ALA A 93 -37.06 54.88 -12.30
C ALA A 93 -38.33 54.18 -12.83
N TRP A 94 -38.17 53.33 -13.84
CA TRP A 94 -39.28 52.61 -14.48
C TRP A 94 -39.07 51.10 -14.39
N ALA A 95 -40.17 50.35 -14.28
CA ALA A 95 -40.21 48.90 -14.43
C ALA A 95 -41.13 48.54 -15.59
N MET A 96 -40.75 47.53 -16.39
CA MET A 96 -41.53 47.12 -17.55
C MET A 96 -42.66 46.16 -17.16
N LEU A 97 -43.90 46.63 -17.32
CA LEU A 97 -45.12 45.87 -17.08
C LEU A 97 -45.48 45.00 -18.27
N TYR A 98 -45.37 45.54 -19.49
CA TYR A 98 -45.60 44.81 -20.73
C TYR A 98 -44.53 45.17 -21.77
N PRO A 99 -43.96 44.20 -22.52
CA PRO A 99 -44.04 42.77 -22.24
C PRO A 99 -43.43 42.46 -20.87
N PHE A 100 -43.93 41.41 -20.20
CA PHE A 100 -43.53 41.12 -18.82
C PHE A 100 -42.00 40.93 -18.73
N ARG A 101 -41.35 41.77 -17.91
CA ARG A 101 -39.88 41.89 -17.79
C ARG A 101 -39.14 42.13 -19.12
N GLY A 102 -39.75 42.75 -20.13
CA GLY A 102 -39.08 43.05 -21.39
C GLY A 102 -38.84 41.88 -22.34
N LYS A 103 -39.28 40.67 -21.99
CA LYS A 103 -39.12 39.50 -22.84
C LYS A 103 -40.05 39.58 -24.04
N VAL A 104 -39.49 39.69 -25.24
CA VAL A 104 -40.26 39.77 -26.49
C VAL A 104 -39.63 38.93 -27.59
N ASN A 105 -40.47 38.30 -28.40
CA ASN A 105 -40.02 37.67 -29.64
C ASN A 105 -40.07 38.72 -30.75
N ILE A 106 -38.98 38.86 -31.50
CA ILE A 106 -38.92 39.82 -32.60
C ILE A 106 -39.95 39.43 -33.67
N PRO A 107 -40.82 40.35 -34.13
CA PRO A 107 -41.80 40.04 -35.16
C PRO A 107 -41.15 39.56 -36.45
N GLN A 108 -41.87 38.77 -37.25
CA GLN A 108 -41.37 38.32 -38.55
C GLN A 108 -41.10 39.48 -39.53
N GLN A 109 -41.85 40.58 -39.39
CA GLN A 109 -41.65 41.84 -40.12
C GLN A 109 -41.53 42.99 -39.12
N PRO A 110 -40.36 43.18 -38.47
CA PRO A 110 -40.19 44.11 -37.34
C PRO A 110 -40.42 45.59 -37.72
N GLU A 111 -40.35 45.92 -39.01
CA GLU A 111 -40.66 47.24 -39.54
C GLU A 111 -42.16 47.53 -39.70
N LYS A 112 -42.99 46.48 -39.76
CA LYS A 112 -44.44 46.61 -39.98
C LYS A 112 -45.28 46.27 -38.74
N ASP A 113 -44.67 45.64 -37.73
CA ASP A 113 -45.35 45.18 -36.52
C ASP A 113 -44.69 45.80 -35.28
N PRO A 114 -45.11 47.00 -34.85
CA PRO A 114 -44.45 47.72 -33.76
C PRO A 114 -44.76 47.10 -32.39
N ILE A 115 -43.73 46.94 -31.55
CA ILE A 115 -43.88 46.39 -30.21
C ILE A 115 -44.44 47.43 -29.24
N LYS A 116 -45.43 47.02 -28.46
CA LYS A 116 -45.95 47.80 -27.33
C LYS A 116 -45.09 47.56 -26.09
N VAL A 117 -44.62 48.65 -25.48
CA VAL A 117 -43.89 48.66 -24.21
C VAL A 117 -44.65 49.52 -23.21
N VAL A 118 -45.11 48.92 -22.12
CA VAL A 118 -45.84 49.58 -21.04
C VAL A 118 -44.97 49.56 -19.79
N LEU A 119 -44.72 50.72 -19.21
CA LEU A 119 -43.94 50.90 -18.00
C LEU A 119 -44.81 51.35 -16.84
N VAL A 120 -44.36 51.02 -15.64
CA VAL A 120 -44.85 51.56 -14.37
C VAL A 120 -43.68 52.17 -13.61
N PRO A 121 -43.91 53.13 -12.70
CA PRO A 121 -42.87 53.61 -11.79
C PRO A 121 -42.14 52.43 -11.11
N ALA A 122 -40.83 52.48 -10.92
CA ALA A 122 -40.08 51.34 -10.37
C ALA A 122 -40.43 51.06 -8.91
N ASP A 123 -41.02 52.01 -8.20
CA ASP A 123 -41.64 51.87 -6.89
C ASP A 123 -43.11 51.42 -6.96
N SER A 124 -43.66 51.25 -8.17
CA SER A 124 -45.00 50.68 -8.39
C SER A 124 -45.03 49.21 -8.02
N TYR A 125 -46.07 48.84 -7.30
CA TYR A 125 -46.30 47.55 -6.65
C TYR A 125 -46.73 46.39 -7.57
N LYS A 126 -46.63 46.48 -8.90
CA LYS A 126 -47.14 45.46 -9.86
C LYS A 126 -46.26 44.20 -9.97
N LEU A 127 -45.76 43.76 -8.82
CA LEU A 127 -44.99 42.58 -8.46
C LEU A 127 -43.88 42.20 -9.44
N LYS A 128 -42.69 42.67 -9.09
CA LYS A 128 -41.45 42.46 -9.82
C LYS A 128 -41.17 40.98 -9.89
N SER A 129 -41.30 40.47 -11.09
CA SER A 129 -40.49 39.41 -11.63
C SER A 129 -41.03 37.96 -11.38
N THR A 130 -41.07 37.09 -12.40
CA THR A 130 -41.40 35.63 -12.32
C THR A 130 -40.86 34.92 -11.08
N ALA A 131 -39.58 35.13 -10.78
CA ALA A 131 -38.84 34.76 -9.56
C ALA A 131 -39.63 34.98 -8.26
N GLU A 132 -40.01 36.23 -8.07
CA GLU A 132 -40.64 36.74 -6.86
C GLU A 132 -42.10 36.30 -6.78
N MET A 133 -42.82 36.31 -7.91
CA MET A 133 -44.19 35.82 -7.97
C MET A 133 -44.31 34.34 -7.64
N ARG A 134 -43.41 33.52 -8.19
CA ARG A 134 -43.32 32.10 -7.82
C ARG A 134 -43.00 31.94 -6.33
N SER A 135 -42.07 32.72 -5.78
CA SER A 135 -41.73 32.67 -4.36
C SER A 135 -42.92 33.05 -3.45
N ILE A 136 -43.72 34.04 -3.85
CA ILE A 136 -44.93 34.45 -3.13
C ILE A 136 -45.94 33.32 -3.10
N ILE A 137 -46.21 32.71 -4.27
CA ILE A 137 -47.13 31.58 -4.40
C ILE A 137 -46.62 30.38 -3.60
N GLN A 138 -45.33 30.10 -3.63
CA GLN A 138 -44.69 29.04 -2.85
C GLN A 138 -44.83 29.27 -1.35
N GLU A 139 -44.59 30.48 -0.86
CA GLU A 139 -44.72 30.82 0.56
C GLU A 139 -46.17 30.70 1.03
N ALA A 140 -47.12 31.17 0.24
CA ALA A 140 -48.55 30.98 0.49
C ALA A 140 -48.91 29.48 0.51
N ALA A 141 -48.50 28.71 -0.49
CA ALA A 141 -48.74 27.27 -0.55
C ALA A 141 -48.18 26.52 0.67
N ALA A 142 -46.98 26.88 1.12
CA ALA A 142 -46.36 26.31 2.31
C ALA A 142 -47.14 26.62 3.59
N LYS A 143 -47.59 27.88 3.77
CA LYS A 143 -48.42 28.27 4.91
C LYS A 143 -49.79 27.57 4.89
N GLN A 144 -50.38 27.38 3.71
CA GLN A 144 -51.65 26.67 3.53
C GLN A 144 -51.53 25.18 3.87
N ALA A 145 -50.41 24.55 3.49
CA ALA A 145 -50.14 23.14 3.77
C ALA A 145 -50.05 22.82 5.28
N LEU A 146 -49.75 23.80 6.13
CA LEU A 146 -49.73 23.64 7.59
C LEU A 146 -51.14 23.55 8.21
N GLN A 147 -52.19 23.83 7.43
CA GLN A 147 -53.59 23.86 7.89
C GLN A 147 -54.37 22.63 7.38
N GLN A 148 -53.82 21.44 7.62
CA GLN A 148 -54.27 20.16 7.03
C GLN A 148 -55.71 19.77 7.38
N THR A 149 -56.27 20.28 8.48
CA THR A 149 -57.57 19.90 9.04
C THR A 149 -58.76 20.74 8.57
N LEU A 150 -58.52 21.80 7.78
CA LEU A 150 -59.58 22.70 7.33
C LEU A 150 -60.46 22.08 6.23
N LYS A 151 -61.75 22.42 6.24
CA LYS A 151 -62.68 22.09 5.15
C LYS A 151 -62.34 22.91 3.89
N PRO A 152 -62.75 22.48 2.68
CA PRO A 152 -62.41 23.18 1.43
C PRO A 152 -62.74 24.68 1.41
N GLU A 153 -63.88 25.08 1.97
CA GLU A 153 -64.32 26.48 2.07
C GLU A 153 -63.43 27.30 3.01
N GLU A 154 -62.93 26.68 4.09
CA GLU A 154 -62.03 27.30 5.06
C GLU A 154 -60.60 27.40 4.50
N LYS A 155 -60.20 26.45 3.63
CA LYS A 155 -58.92 26.49 2.90
C LYS A 155 -58.85 27.64 1.90
N GLU A 156 -59.98 27.99 1.28
CA GLU A 156 -60.09 29.13 0.36
C GLU A 156 -59.92 30.46 1.09
N GLN A 157 -60.66 30.63 2.19
CA GLN A 157 -60.53 31.81 3.03
C GLN A 157 -59.12 31.94 3.59
N SER A 158 -58.50 30.82 3.95
CA SER A 158 -57.11 30.78 4.40
C SER A 158 -56.10 31.18 3.32
N TRP A 159 -56.24 30.70 2.09
CA TRP A 159 -55.38 31.09 0.96
C TRP A 159 -55.41 32.60 0.74
N GLN A 160 -56.62 33.17 0.65
CA GLN A 160 -56.81 34.62 0.51
C GLN A 160 -56.25 35.38 1.72
N GLN A 161 -56.41 34.85 2.94
CA GLN A 161 -55.88 35.45 4.16
C GLN A 161 -54.35 35.42 4.21
N GLN A 162 -53.71 34.37 3.69
CA GLN A 162 -52.26 34.26 3.62
C GLN A 162 -51.67 35.21 2.61
N LEU A 163 -52.26 35.29 1.41
CA LEU A 163 -51.90 36.29 0.41
C LEU A 163 -52.15 37.71 0.93
N ALA A 164 -53.23 37.95 1.69
CA ALA A 164 -53.49 39.24 2.33
C ALA A 164 -52.46 39.61 3.41
N THR A 165 -51.97 38.61 4.16
CA THR A 165 -50.91 38.81 5.16
C THR A 165 -49.60 39.17 4.46
N LEU A 166 -49.25 38.44 3.40
CA LEU A 166 -48.08 38.73 2.57
C LEU A 166 -48.17 40.12 1.90
N ALA A 167 -49.36 40.50 1.42
CA ALA A 167 -49.64 41.83 0.87
C ALA A 167 -49.36 42.92 1.91
N LYS A 168 -49.84 42.72 3.16
CA LYS A 168 -49.62 43.64 4.27
C LYS A 168 -48.14 43.76 4.64
N ASP A 169 -47.43 42.65 4.75
CA ASP A 169 -46.01 42.63 5.10
C ASP A 169 -45.14 43.32 4.04
N LYS A 170 -45.58 43.28 2.77
CA LYS A 170 -44.93 43.95 1.63
C LYS A 170 -45.44 45.38 1.40
N GLY A 171 -46.41 45.87 2.17
CA GLY A 171 -46.98 47.22 2.05
C GLY A 171 -47.84 47.45 0.80
N ILE A 172 -48.43 46.39 0.24
CA ILE A 172 -49.22 46.41 -1.00
C ILE A 172 -50.72 46.32 -0.64
N PRO A 173 -51.60 47.12 -1.30
CA PRO A 173 -53.05 46.97 -1.10
C PRO A 173 -53.52 45.54 -1.38
N GLN A 174 -54.29 44.96 -0.44
CA GLN A 174 -54.69 43.55 -0.48
C GLN A 174 -55.33 43.14 -1.80
N GLN A 175 -56.31 43.90 -2.29
CA GLN A 175 -57.04 43.56 -3.52
C GLN A 175 -56.12 43.55 -4.73
N GLN A 176 -55.28 44.57 -4.84
CA GLN A 176 -54.31 44.69 -5.90
C GLN A 176 -53.30 43.54 -5.91
N PHE A 177 -52.85 43.10 -4.74
CA PHE A 177 -51.94 41.97 -4.61
C PHE A 177 -52.57 40.66 -5.09
N LEU A 178 -53.87 40.45 -4.81
CA LEU A 178 -54.62 39.30 -5.30
C LEU A 178 -54.77 39.36 -6.83
N ASP A 179 -55.14 40.51 -7.37
CA ASP A 179 -55.30 40.72 -8.81
C ASP A 179 -53.98 40.48 -9.58
N ASP A 180 -52.85 40.91 -9.02
CA ASP A 180 -51.53 40.69 -9.61
C ASP A 180 -51.12 39.20 -9.57
N VAL A 181 -51.42 38.48 -8.49
CA VAL A 181 -51.20 37.03 -8.39
C VAL A 181 -52.06 36.28 -9.40
N ASP A 182 -53.35 36.64 -9.52
CA ASP A 182 -54.25 36.03 -10.49
C ASP A 182 -53.83 36.34 -11.94
N ALA A 183 -53.40 37.56 -12.24
CA ALA A 183 -52.90 37.94 -13.55
C ALA A 183 -51.65 37.11 -13.94
N PHE A 184 -50.72 36.94 -13.01
CA PHE A 184 -49.52 36.13 -13.22
C PHE A 184 -49.86 34.64 -13.42
N VAL A 185 -50.72 34.08 -12.57
CA VAL A 185 -51.16 32.69 -12.70
C VAL A 185 -51.83 32.46 -14.05
N ASN A 186 -52.74 33.34 -14.46
CA ASN A 186 -53.40 33.27 -15.76
C ASN A 186 -52.42 33.39 -16.94
N GLU A 187 -51.41 34.25 -16.83
CA GLU A 187 -50.38 34.39 -17.87
C GLU A 187 -49.55 33.11 -18.02
N VAL A 188 -49.10 32.53 -16.90
CA VAL A 188 -48.31 31.29 -16.89
C VAL A 188 -49.10 30.13 -17.50
N LEU A 189 -50.39 30.02 -17.16
CA LEU A 189 -51.27 28.97 -17.70
C LEU A 189 -51.65 29.18 -19.17
N ALA A 190 -51.74 30.44 -19.63
CA ALA A 190 -52.03 30.76 -21.03
C ALA A 190 -50.83 30.53 -21.96
N LYS A 191 -49.60 30.66 -21.44
CA LYS A 191 -48.35 30.52 -22.19
C LYS A 191 -47.34 29.62 -21.46
N PRO A 192 -47.65 28.34 -21.24
CA PRO A 192 -46.81 27.46 -20.42
C PRO A 192 -45.38 27.33 -20.98
N ASP A 193 -45.19 27.40 -22.30
CA ASP A 193 -43.87 27.27 -22.92
C ASP A 193 -42.92 28.45 -22.62
N ASP A 194 -43.44 29.58 -22.12
CA ASP A 194 -42.64 30.74 -21.72
C ASP A 194 -42.08 30.65 -20.29
N TYR A 195 -42.46 29.61 -19.53
CA TYR A 195 -42.17 29.47 -18.11
C TYR A 195 -41.54 28.12 -17.77
N ASP A 196 -40.63 28.11 -16.79
CA ASP A 196 -40.03 26.87 -16.30
C ASP A 196 -41.07 25.96 -15.62
N ALA A 197 -40.76 24.67 -15.53
CA ALA A 197 -41.67 23.66 -14.99
C ALA A 197 -42.06 23.92 -13.52
N GLU A 198 -41.17 24.49 -12.72
CA GLU A 198 -41.45 24.84 -11.32
C GLU A 198 -42.45 25.99 -11.22
N THR A 199 -42.25 27.04 -12.01
CA THR A 199 -43.20 28.16 -12.13
C THR A 199 -44.58 27.69 -12.57
N ARG A 200 -44.66 26.79 -13.56
CA ARG A 200 -45.92 26.18 -14.00
C ARG A 200 -46.59 25.35 -12.90
N ALA A 201 -45.83 24.55 -12.15
CA ALA A 201 -46.37 23.72 -11.08
C ALA A 201 -47.01 24.58 -9.96
N TYR A 202 -46.35 25.68 -9.57
CA TYR A 202 -46.90 26.63 -8.60
C TYR A 202 -48.10 27.42 -9.15
N ALA A 203 -48.11 27.77 -10.43
CA ALA A 203 -49.27 28.42 -11.05
C ALA A 203 -50.50 27.48 -11.08
N GLU A 204 -50.33 26.21 -11.43
CA GLU A 204 -51.39 25.19 -11.36
C GLU A 204 -51.89 24.99 -9.91
N TYR A 205 -50.98 25.04 -8.92
CA TYR A 205 -51.33 24.97 -7.52
C TYR A 205 -52.19 26.17 -7.09
N ALA A 206 -51.76 27.39 -7.44
CA ALA A 206 -52.49 28.63 -7.15
C ALA A 206 -53.87 28.67 -7.83
N ASN A 207 -53.97 28.11 -9.05
CA ASN A 207 -55.22 27.95 -9.77
C ASN A 207 -56.09 26.77 -9.28
N LYS A 208 -55.68 26.09 -8.19
CA LYS A 208 -56.41 24.97 -7.55
C LYS A 208 -56.53 23.71 -8.43
N ASN A 209 -55.72 23.62 -9.48
CA ASN A 209 -55.57 22.43 -10.30
C ASN A 209 -54.61 21.44 -9.63
N PHE A 210 -54.96 21.00 -8.41
CA PHE A 210 -54.05 20.26 -7.54
C PHE A 210 -53.51 18.96 -8.16
N SER A 211 -54.30 18.27 -8.99
CA SER A 211 -53.85 17.06 -9.68
C SER A 211 -52.78 17.35 -10.75
N THR A 212 -52.92 18.45 -11.49
CA THR A 212 -51.90 18.89 -12.46
C THR A 212 -50.66 19.40 -11.75
N ALA A 213 -50.84 20.17 -10.67
CA ALA A 213 -49.74 20.63 -9.84
C ALA A 213 -48.95 19.46 -9.22
N GLU A 214 -49.64 18.46 -8.66
CA GLU A 214 -49.03 17.22 -8.14
C GLU A 214 -48.18 16.55 -9.20
N LYS A 215 -48.74 16.30 -10.39
CA LYS A 215 -48.02 15.69 -11.51
C LYS A 215 -46.77 16.49 -11.87
N ASN A 216 -46.88 17.80 -12.00
CA ASN A 216 -45.75 18.66 -12.36
C ASN A 216 -44.65 18.67 -11.28
N PHE A 217 -45.02 18.70 -9.99
CA PHE A 217 -44.06 18.62 -8.89
C PHE A 217 -43.42 17.23 -8.78
N ALA A 218 -44.16 16.15 -9.02
CA ALA A 218 -43.63 14.79 -9.05
C ALA A 218 -42.60 14.62 -10.18
N GLU A 219 -42.88 15.14 -11.37
CA GLU A 219 -41.94 15.14 -12.50
C GLU A 219 -40.66 15.93 -12.19
N LEU A 220 -40.79 17.10 -11.52
CA LEU A 220 -39.65 17.90 -11.06
C LEU A 220 -38.80 17.15 -10.03
N ALA A 221 -39.44 16.53 -9.03
CA ALA A 221 -38.75 15.79 -7.97
C ALA A 221 -38.00 14.57 -8.55
N GLU A 222 -38.62 13.85 -9.49
CA GLU A 222 -37.99 12.73 -10.17
C GLU A 222 -36.79 13.18 -11.02
N ALA A 223 -36.92 14.29 -11.76
CA ALA A 223 -35.79 14.86 -12.51
C ALA A 223 -34.62 15.27 -11.58
N GLN A 224 -34.91 15.89 -10.44
CA GLN A 224 -33.90 16.27 -9.44
C GLN A 224 -33.23 15.05 -8.81
N LYS A 225 -34.01 14.00 -8.49
CA LYS A 225 -33.48 12.73 -7.98
C LYS A 225 -32.54 12.08 -8.99
N GLN A 226 -32.92 11.99 -10.26
CA GLN A 226 -32.08 11.47 -11.32
C GLN A 226 -30.79 12.29 -11.51
N GLN A 227 -30.86 13.61 -11.36
CA GLN A 227 -29.68 14.47 -11.41
C GLN A 227 -28.75 14.23 -10.22
N HIS A 228 -29.29 14.08 -9.02
CA HIS A 228 -28.53 13.75 -7.81
C HIS A 228 -27.82 12.39 -7.94
N GLU A 229 -28.53 11.36 -8.42
CA GLU A 229 -27.96 10.03 -8.68
C GLU A 229 -26.83 10.10 -9.71
N LYS A 230 -27.01 10.85 -10.81
CA LYS A 230 -25.95 11.08 -11.81
C LYS A 230 -24.73 11.77 -11.22
N GLN A 231 -24.91 12.74 -10.34
CA GLN A 231 -23.81 13.44 -9.66
C GLN A 231 -23.06 12.51 -8.71
N GLN A 232 -23.77 11.70 -7.92
CA GLN A 232 -23.16 10.69 -7.06
C GLN A 232 -22.36 9.66 -7.87
N GLN A 233 -22.91 9.16 -8.97
CA GLN A 233 -22.19 8.23 -9.87
C GLN A 233 -20.95 8.87 -10.50
N ALA A 234 -21.01 10.16 -10.85
CA ALA A 234 -19.86 10.89 -11.39
C ALA A 234 -18.76 11.09 -10.33
N LEU A 235 -19.15 11.39 -9.08
CA LEU A 235 -18.22 11.49 -7.96
C LEU A 235 -17.56 10.14 -7.68
N GLN A 236 -18.35 9.06 -7.57
CA GLN A 236 -17.83 7.71 -7.37
C GLN A 236 -16.80 7.32 -8.44
N LYS A 237 -17.09 7.59 -9.72
CA LYS A 237 -16.13 7.34 -10.82
C LYS A 237 -14.84 8.17 -10.69
N THR A 238 -14.96 9.38 -10.14
CA THR A 238 -13.80 10.24 -9.89
C THR A 238 -12.95 9.67 -8.77
N ASP A 239 -13.58 9.22 -7.68
CA ASP A 239 -12.93 8.57 -6.54
C ASP A 239 -12.24 7.26 -6.98
N GLU A 240 -12.92 6.40 -7.74
CA GLU A 240 -12.35 5.17 -8.30
C GLU A 240 -11.08 5.45 -9.14
N LYS A 241 -11.11 6.51 -9.95
CA LYS A 241 -9.95 6.93 -10.74
C LYS A 241 -8.82 7.49 -9.86
N LEU A 242 -9.16 8.25 -8.82
CA LEU A 242 -8.19 8.77 -7.86
C LEU A 242 -7.50 7.64 -7.09
N VAL A 243 -8.27 6.69 -6.55
CA VAL A 243 -7.76 5.48 -5.88
C VAL A 243 -6.83 4.71 -6.81
N SER A 244 -7.23 4.50 -8.07
CA SER A 244 -6.38 3.83 -9.05
C SER A 244 -5.04 4.53 -9.28
N ASN A 245 -5.06 5.87 -9.41
CA ASN A 245 -3.85 6.67 -9.59
C ASN A 245 -2.95 6.65 -8.34
N LEU A 246 -3.52 6.80 -7.15
CA LEU A 246 -2.80 6.73 -5.87
C LEU A 246 -2.18 5.35 -5.66
N LYS A 247 -2.92 4.27 -5.95
CA LYS A 247 -2.39 2.91 -5.93
C LYS A 247 -1.21 2.75 -6.89
N MET A 248 -1.28 3.31 -8.09
CA MET A 248 -0.16 3.26 -9.04
C MET A 248 1.03 4.11 -8.59
N ALA A 249 0.80 5.27 -7.99
CA ALA A 249 1.85 6.10 -7.40
C ALA A 249 2.54 5.37 -6.23
N GLY A 250 1.76 4.70 -5.38
CA GLY A 250 2.25 3.83 -4.31
C GLY A 250 3.10 2.68 -4.85
N ARG A 251 2.61 1.93 -5.84
CA ARG A 251 3.36 0.83 -6.47
C ARG A 251 4.64 1.31 -7.14
N SER A 252 4.63 2.49 -7.74
CA SER A 252 5.82 3.08 -8.36
C SER A 252 6.85 3.48 -7.29
N ALA A 253 6.40 4.05 -6.16
CA ALA A 253 7.29 4.35 -5.04
C ALA A 253 7.85 3.08 -4.39
N ASP A 254 7.04 2.04 -4.25
CA ASP A 254 7.42 0.72 -3.72
C ASP A 254 8.48 0.04 -4.61
N GLY A 255 8.30 0.07 -5.94
CA GLY A 255 9.27 -0.42 -6.91
C GLY A 255 10.61 0.33 -6.87
N ASP A 256 10.60 1.63 -6.54
CA ASP A 256 11.79 2.44 -6.28
C ASP A 256 12.33 2.30 -4.84
N GLN A 257 11.82 1.35 -4.05
CA GLN A 257 12.19 1.11 -2.65
C GLN A 257 11.93 2.30 -1.70
N ARG A 258 11.04 3.22 -2.09
CA ARG A 258 10.61 4.37 -1.28
C ARG A 258 9.37 4.04 -0.45
N TYR A 259 9.50 3.03 0.40
CA TYR A 259 8.37 2.38 1.10
C TYR A 259 7.51 3.33 1.94
N LEU A 260 8.10 4.25 2.70
CA LEU A 260 7.32 5.23 3.48
C LEU A 260 6.43 6.11 2.60
N LYS A 261 6.91 6.45 1.39
CA LYS A 261 6.12 7.20 0.42
C LYS A 261 5.01 6.35 -0.19
N ALA A 262 5.30 5.07 -0.45
CA ALA A 262 4.30 4.11 -0.93
C ALA A 262 3.16 3.94 0.09
N ILE A 263 3.50 3.76 1.38
CA ILE A 263 2.55 3.69 2.49
C ILE A 263 1.65 4.92 2.50
N GLY A 264 2.22 6.13 2.41
CA GLY A 264 1.44 7.37 2.38
C GLY A 264 0.42 7.41 1.22
N TYR A 265 0.80 7.00 0.02
CA TYR A 265 -0.14 6.94 -1.12
C TYR A 265 -1.23 5.89 -0.94
N TYR A 266 -0.91 4.73 -0.36
CA TYR A 266 -1.93 3.70 -0.11
C TYR A 266 -2.90 4.11 1.01
N GLN A 267 -2.40 4.79 2.05
CA GLN A 267 -3.23 5.36 3.12
C GLN A 267 -4.15 6.46 2.57
N GLU A 268 -3.63 7.37 1.74
CA GLU A 268 -4.47 8.38 1.07
C GLU A 268 -5.53 7.72 0.17
N ALA A 269 -5.20 6.62 -0.50
CA ALA A 269 -6.19 5.88 -1.29
C ALA A 269 -7.30 5.27 -0.44
N LEU A 270 -7.00 4.82 0.79
CA LEU A 270 -8.00 4.26 1.71
C LEU A 270 -9.07 5.27 2.11
N ASP A 271 -8.74 6.57 2.17
CA ASP A 271 -9.69 7.63 2.53
C ASP A 271 -10.87 7.76 1.53
N TYR A 272 -10.70 7.24 0.30
CA TYR A 272 -11.70 7.25 -0.76
C TYR A 272 -12.38 5.89 -0.99
N VAL A 273 -12.06 4.88 -0.17
CA VAL A 273 -12.62 3.53 -0.29
C VAL A 273 -13.48 3.19 0.94
N ASP A 274 -14.79 3.12 0.71
CA ASP A 274 -15.78 2.70 1.72
C ASP A 274 -15.71 1.17 1.90
N LYS A 275 -15.30 0.71 3.10
CA LYS A 275 -15.16 -0.73 3.40
C LYS A 275 -16.45 -1.52 3.19
N GLU A 276 -17.62 -0.96 3.47
CA GLU A 276 -18.90 -1.67 3.37
C GLU A 276 -19.32 -1.85 1.91
N LYS A 277 -19.05 -0.85 1.07
CA LYS A 277 -19.41 -0.87 -0.36
C LYS A 277 -18.33 -1.49 -1.24
N GLN A 278 -17.07 -1.40 -0.84
CA GLN A 278 -15.89 -1.76 -1.61
C GLN A 278 -14.90 -2.58 -0.77
N ALA A 279 -15.40 -3.66 -0.16
CA ALA A 279 -14.62 -4.49 0.76
C ALA A 279 -13.33 -5.05 0.13
N GLU A 280 -13.39 -5.58 -1.10
CA GLU A 280 -12.23 -6.15 -1.78
C GLU A 280 -11.13 -5.13 -2.13
N PRO A 281 -11.44 -3.98 -2.78
CA PRO A 281 -10.47 -2.89 -2.97
C PRO A 281 -9.87 -2.37 -1.66
N TRP A 282 -10.68 -2.28 -0.60
CA TRP A 282 -10.23 -1.87 0.72
C TRP A 282 -9.20 -2.85 1.28
N ALA A 283 -9.49 -4.16 1.23
CA ALA A 283 -8.58 -5.20 1.67
C ALA A 283 -7.31 -5.30 0.80
N GLU A 284 -7.40 -5.00 -0.50
CA GLU A 284 -6.23 -4.96 -1.39
C GLU A 284 -5.26 -3.86 -0.94
N LEU A 285 -5.78 -2.67 -0.62
CA LEU A 285 -4.97 -1.55 -0.10
C LEU A 285 -4.30 -1.90 1.23
N GLN A 286 -5.01 -2.59 2.13
CA GLN A 286 -4.43 -3.08 3.38
C GLN A 286 -3.26 -4.03 3.15
N VAL A 287 -3.39 -4.99 2.22
CA VAL A 287 -2.27 -5.87 1.83
C VAL A 287 -1.08 -5.08 1.27
N LEU A 288 -1.34 -4.05 0.45
CA LEU A 288 -0.27 -3.21 -0.11
C LEU A 288 0.46 -2.41 0.98
N ILE A 289 -0.27 -1.87 1.95
CA ILE A 289 0.29 -1.18 3.12
C ILE A 289 1.15 -2.16 3.94
N ALA A 290 0.62 -3.34 4.23
CA ALA A 290 1.34 -4.37 4.99
C ALA A 290 2.65 -4.79 4.30
N ASN A 291 2.60 -5.06 2.98
CA ASN A 291 3.76 -5.39 2.17
C ASN A 291 4.83 -4.28 2.25
N ALA A 292 4.44 -3.01 2.09
CA ALA A 292 5.37 -1.89 2.11
C ALA A 292 6.01 -1.70 3.51
N HIS A 293 5.24 -1.85 4.58
CA HIS A 293 5.78 -1.85 5.95
C HIS A 293 6.78 -2.99 6.18
N GLN A 294 6.46 -4.21 5.74
CA GLN A 294 7.38 -5.34 5.83
C GLN A 294 8.70 -5.06 5.11
N GLN A 295 8.64 -4.54 3.88
CA GLN A 295 9.85 -4.28 3.08
C GLN A 295 10.71 -3.18 3.70
N PHE A 296 10.07 -2.11 4.20
CA PHE A 296 10.78 -1.07 4.95
C PHE A 296 11.49 -1.64 6.19
N ALA A 297 10.78 -2.43 7.00
CA ALA A 297 11.30 -3.05 8.22
C ALA A 297 12.43 -4.05 7.93
N ALA A 298 12.40 -4.73 6.77
CA ALA A 298 13.42 -5.69 6.37
C ALA A 298 14.75 -5.02 5.96
N GLN A 299 14.71 -3.78 5.45
CA GLN A 299 15.88 -3.07 4.90
C GLN A 299 16.46 -1.99 5.82
N THR A 300 15.85 -1.77 6.99
CA THR A 300 16.27 -0.75 7.94
C THR A 300 16.82 -1.37 9.23
N GLU A 301 17.61 -0.57 9.94
CA GLU A 301 18.13 -0.85 11.27
C GLU A 301 17.60 0.21 12.26
N GLY A 302 17.32 -0.18 13.51
CA GLY A 302 16.88 0.74 14.58
C GLY A 302 15.55 0.37 15.25
N GLU A 303 15.15 1.18 16.23
CA GLU A 303 14.02 0.90 17.13
C GLU A 303 12.65 0.92 16.42
N ALA A 304 12.50 1.69 15.32
CA ALA A 304 11.25 1.82 14.58
C ALA A 304 10.84 0.54 13.80
N ILE A 305 11.71 -0.46 13.70
CA ILE A 305 11.43 -1.71 12.96
C ILE A 305 10.29 -2.49 13.59
N ALA A 306 10.26 -2.57 14.93
CA ALA A 306 9.23 -3.30 15.64
C ALA A 306 7.85 -2.71 15.38
N GLU A 307 7.75 -1.38 15.31
CA GLU A 307 6.51 -0.67 14.98
C GLU A 307 6.05 -0.98 13.56
N HIS A 308 6.94 -0.97 12.57
CA HIS A 308 6.56 -1.29 11.20
C HIS A 308 6.19 -2.77 11.00
N PHE A 309 6.82 -3.71 11.70
CA PHE A 309 6.34 -5.09 11.70
C PHE A 309 4.94 -5.20 12.34
N ALA A 310 4.69 -4.51 13.45
CA ALA A 310 3.37 -4.47 14.07
C ALA A 310 2.30 -3.88 13.12
N GLN A 311 2.62 -2.78 12.43
CA GLN A 311 1.73 -2.17 11.42
C GLN A 311 1.49 -3.11 10.23
N ALA A 312 2.49 -3.89 9.81
CA ALA A 312 2.31 -4.88 8.76
C ALA A 312 1.40 -6.03 9.20
N VAL A 313 1.58 -6.55 10.42
CA VAL A 313 0.70 -7.56 11.01
C VAL A 313 -0.74 -7.05 11.08
N GLU A 314 -0.94 -5.86 11.64
CA GLU A 314 -2.28 -5.25 11.77
C GLU A 314 -2.97 -5.09 10.41
N ALA A 315 -2.27 -4.59 9.40
CA ALA A 315 -2.83 -4.41 8.07
C ALA A 315 -3.17 -5.75 7.38
N TYR A 316 -2.37 -6.81 7.56
CA TYR A 316 -2.75 -8.15 7.09
C TYR A 316 -3.97 -8.70 7.83
N GLU A 317 -4.04 -8.57 9.15
CA GLU A 317 -5.20 -8.98 9.94
C GLU A 317 -6.47 -8.24 9.51
N GLN A 318 -6.35 -6.93 9.22
CA GLN A 318 -7.44 -6.13 8.66
C GLN A 318 -7.91 -6.67 7.30
N ALA A 319 -6.98 -6.99 6.39
CA ALA A 319 -7.33 -7.60 5.10
C ALA A 319 -8.02 -8.96 5.27
N LEU A 320 -7.58 -9.77 6.25
CA LEU A 320 -8.18 -11.08 6.57
C LEU A 320 -9.60 -10.98 7.17
N THR A 321 -10.08 -9.78 7.54
CA THR A 321 -11.50 -9.57 7.88
C THR A 321 -12.43 -9.61 6.66
N VAL A 322 -11.87 -9.43 5.45
CA VAL A 322 -12.59 -9.46 4.17
C VAL A 322 -12.20 -10.71 3.38
N TYR A 323 -10.90 -10.95 3.24
CA TYR A 323 -10.40 -12.16 2.61
C TYR A 323 -10.65 -13.32 3.57
N THR A 324 -11.65 -14.14 3.26
CA THR A 324 -11.99 -15.35 4.03
C THR A 324 -11.68 -16.58 3.19
N ARG A 325 -11.47 -17.71 3.86
CA ARG A 325 -11.22 -18.99 3.18
C ARG A 325 -12.38 -19.39 2.27
N GLU A 326 -13.61 -19.05 2.64
CA GLU A 326 -14.83 -19.43 1.92
C GLU A 326 -15.09 -18.58 0.68
N GLN A 327 -14.88 -17.26 0.76
CA GLN A 327 -15.24 -16.34 -0.32
C GLN A 327 -14.06 -16.03 -1.25
N LEU A 328 -12.86 -15.88 -0.67
CA LEU A 328 -11.66 -15.44 -1.38
C LEU A 328 -10.45 -16.32 -0.98
N PRO A 329 -10.52 -17.65 -1.21
CA PRO A 329 -9.56 -18.61 -0.68
C PRO A 329 -8.11 -18.30 -1.04
N GLN A 330 -7.85 -17.91 -2.29
CA GLN A 330 -6.49 -17.64 -2.76
C GLN A 330 -5.92 -16.36 -2.14
N ASN A 331 -6.69 -15.25 -2.12
CA ASN A 331 -6.28 -14.02 -1.45
C ASN A 331 -6.07 -14.23 0.04
N TRP A 332 -6.95 -14.99 0.70
CA TRP A 332 -6.81 -15.35 2.10
C TRP A 332 -5.51 -16.14 2.34
N ALA A 333 -5.24 -17.19 1.56
CA ALA A 333 -4.05 -18.01 1.72
C ALA A 333 -2.74 -17.25 1.43
N MET A 334 -2.73 -16.41 0.40
CA MET A 334 -1.60 -15.52 0.11
C MET A 334 -1.36 -14.54 1.26
N THR A 335 -2.43 -13.97 1.82
CA THR A 335 -2.35 -13.03 2.95
C THR A 335 -1.86 -13.73 4.21
N GLN A 336 -2.33 -14.95 4.49
CA GLN A 336 -1.84 -15.79 5.60
C GLN A 336 -0.35 -16.13 5.45
N ASN A 337 0.11 -16.53 4.25
CA ASN A 337 1.52 -16.77 3.99
C ASN A 337 2.37 -15.50 4.21
N ASN A 338 1.88 -14.33 3.79
CA ASN A 338 2.59 -13.07 3.97
C ASN A 338 2.62 -12.62 5.44
N LEU A 339 1.52 -12.82 6.17
CA LEU A 339 1.46 -12.63 7.62
C LEU A 339 2.49 -13.52 8.32
N GLY A 340 2.57 -14.79 7.95
CA GLY A 340 3.60 -15.72 8.44
C GLY A 340 5.03 -15.22 8.19
N ASN A 341 5.30 -14.63 7.02
CA ASN A 341 6.62 -14.07 6.70
C ASN A 341 7.00 -12.90 7.63
N VAL A 342 6.04 -12.03 7.96
CA VAL A 342 6.28 -10.91 8.88
C VAL A 342 6.52 -11.42 10.31
N LEU A 343 5.65 -12.31 10.79
CA LEU A 343 5.75 -12.89 12.12
C LEU A 343 7.07 -13.65 12.31
N GLN A 344 7.51 -14.41 11.31
CA GLN A 344 8.79 -15.11 11.33
C GLN A 344 9.98 -14.14 11.41
N LYS A 345 9.99 -13.07 10.58
CA LYS A 345 11.04 -12.04 10.62
C LYS A 345 11.06 -11.29 11.96
N GLN A 346 9.91 -10.99 12.53
CA GLN A 346 9.84 -10.35 13.84
C GLN A 346 10.28 -11.31 14.96
N GLY A 347 9.85 -12.57 14.90
CA GLY A 347 10.21 -13.62 15.87
C GLY A 347 11.70 -13.95 15.88
N SER A 348 12.34 -14.03 14.71
CA SER A 348 13.80 -14.23 14.60
C SER A 348 14.61 -13.09 15.25
N ARG A 349 14.10 -11.85 15.21
CA ARG A 349 14.74 -10.67 15.82
C ARG A 349 14.38 -10.48 17.29
N THR A 350 13.35 -11.16 17.78
CA THR A 350 12.88 -11.05 19.16
C THR A 350 13.44 -12.20 19.99
N GLY A 351 14.08 -11.90 21.12
CA GLY A 351 14.60 -12.92 22.04
C GLY A 351 13.53 -13.49 22.98
N GLY A 352 13.86 -14.60 23.64
CA GLY A 352 13.02 -15.17 24.71
C GLY A 352 11.68 -15.74 24.24
N GLU A 353 10.73 -15.82 25.17
CA GLU A 353 9.39 -16.40 24.97
C GLU A 353 8.59 -15.65 23.89
N ALA A 354 8.64 -14.32 23.88
CA ALA A 354 7.95 -13.50 22.88
C ALA A 354 8.37 -13.85 21.44
N GLY A 355 9.67 -14.09 21.20
CA GLY A 355 10.14 -14.54 19.89
C GLY A 355 9.66 -15.94 19.53
N GLN A 356 9.54 -16.84 20.51
CA GLN A 356 9.00 -18.18 20.29
C GLN A 356 7.50 -18.16 19.98
N THR A 357 6.73 -17.29 20.64
CA THR A 357 5.31 -17.08 20.35
C THR A 357 5.10 -16.61 18.92
N LEU A 358 5.82 -15.57 18.49
CA LEU A 358 5.74 -15.04 17.11
C LEU A 358 6.09 -16.11 16.06
N LEU A 359 7.09 -16.96 16.33
CA LEU A 359 7.42 -18.08 15.45
C LEU A 359 6.32 -19.14 15.40
N GLY A 360 5.65 -19.41 16.52
CA GLY A 360 4.48 -20.28 16.57
C GLY A 360 3.30 -19.72 15.76
N GLU A 361 3.00 -18.44 15.90
CA GLU A 361 1.97 -17.76 15.11
C GLU A 361 2.30 -17.77 13.61
N ALA A 362 3.58 -17.62 13.24
CA ALA A 362 4.02 -17.76 11.86
C ALA A 362 3.75 -19.17 11.31
N VAL A 363 4.08 -20.21 12.09
CA VAL A 363 3.79 -21.61 11.75
C VAL A 363 2.29 -21.82 11.53
N ASP A 364 1.44 -21.26 12.39
CA ASP A 364 -0.02 -21.37 12.27
C ASP A 364 -0.53 -20.67 10.99
N ALA A 365 -0.02 -19.49 10.68
CA ALA A 365 -0.36 -18.75 9.47
C ALA A 365 0.05 -19.51 8.19
N TYR A 366 1.25 -20.11 8.14
CA TYR A 366 1.66 -20.94 7.00
C TYR A 366 0.81 -22.22 6.88
N ARG A 367 0.51 -22.88 8.00
CA ARG A 367 -0.39 -24.06 8.00
C ARG A 367 -1.79 -23.69 7.51
N ALA A 368 -2.29 -22.51 7.88
CA ALA A 368 -3.55 -21.98 7.37
C ALA A 368 -3.50 -21.79 5.85
N ALA A 369 -2.46 -21.13 5.33
CA ALA A 369 -2.25 -20.96 3.89
C ALA A 369 -2.19 -22.29 3.13
N LEU A 370 -1.52 -23.31 3.70
CA LEU A 370 -1.42 -24.67 3.14
C LEU A 370 -2.76 -25.44 3.08
N THR A 371 -3.83 -24.92 3.68
CA THR A 371 -5.19 -25.49 3.49
C THR A 371 -5.81 -25.13 2.14
N VAL A 372 -5.23 -24.17 1.42
CA VAL A 372 -5.66 -23.70 0.09
C VAL A 372 -4.53 -23.83 -0.93
N HIS A 373 -3.31 -23.41 -0.56
CA HIS A 373 -2.13 -23.72 -1.34
C HIS A 373 -1.93 -25.23 -1.28
N THR A 374 -2.27 -25.93 -2.36
CA THR A 374 -2.13 -27.39 -2.47
C THR A 374 -1.19 -27.72 -3.61
N ARG A 375 -0.52 -28.87 -3.52
CA ARG A 375 0.43 -29.30 -4.55
C ARG A 375 -0.25 -29.42 -5.93
N GLU A 376 -1.52 -29.81 -5.97
CA GLU A 376 -2.26 -30.08 -7.19
C GLU A 376 -2.73 -28.81 -7.89
N GLN A 377 -3.21 -27.81 -7.14
CA GLN A 377 -3.82 -26.61 -7.71
C GLN A 377 -2.84 -25.43 -7.80
N LEU A 378 -1.96 -25.31 -6.80
CA LEU A 378 -1.03 -24.18 -6.64
C LEU A 378 0.37 -24.71 -6.28
N PRO A 379 0.99 -25.54 -7.15
CA PRO A 379 2.23 -26.26 -6.82
C PRO A 379 3.36 -25.34 -6.35
N GLN A 380 3.55 -24.20 -7.01
CA GLN A 380 4.63 -23.26 -6.69
C GLN A 380 4.38 -22.53 -5.38
N ASP A 381 3.16 -22.02 -5.16
CA ASP A 381 2.79 -21.34 -3.90
C ASP A 381 2.82 -22.32 -2.73
N TRP A 382 2.35 -23.55 -2.93
CA TRP A 382 2.46 -24.63 -1.95
C TRP A 382 3.91 -24.90 -1.59
N ALA A 383 4.80 -25.06 -2.57
CA ALA A 383 6.22 -25.30 -2.32
C ALA A 383 6.92 -24.13 -1.63
N ALA A 384 6.57 -22.89 -2.00
CA ALA A 384 7.06 -21.70 -1.33
C ALA A 384 6.59 -21.62 0.13
N THR A 385 5.31 -21.88 0.37
CA THR A 385 4.72 -21.88 1.72
C THR A 385 5.31 -23.00 2.58
N GLN A 386 5.55 -24.19 2.02
CA GLN A 386 6.23 -25.30 2.70
C GLN A 386 7.67 -24.93 3.09
N ASN A 387 8.43 -24.28 2.20
CA ASN A 387 9.76 -23.81 2.55
C ASN A 387 9.72 -22.75 3.67
N ASN A 388 8.77 -21.82 3.63
CA ASN A 388 8.63 -20.78 4.66
C ASN A 388 8.22 -21.39 6.01
N LEU A 389 7.30 -22.36 6.00
CA LEU A 389 6.95 -23.18 7.16
C LEU A 389 8.19 -23.87 7.75
N GLY A 390 9.01 -24.50 6.89
CA GLY A 390 10.25 -25.14 7.32
C GLY A 390 11.21 -24.17 8.01
N VAL A 391 11.35 -22.94 7.51
CA VAL A 391 12.20 -21.91 8.14
C VAL A 391 11.69 -21.54 9.53
N ALA A 392 10.39 -21.26 9.67
CA ALA A 392 9.82 -20.91 10.97
C ALA A 392 9.93 -22.07 11.98
N LEU A 393 9.65 -23.30 11.56
CA LEU A 393 9.79 -24.51 12.39
C LEU A 393 11.25 -24.74 12.82
N GLN A 394 12.21 -24.53 11.92
CA GLN A 394 13.63 -24.65 12.22
C GLN A 394 14.06 -23.63 13.28
N GLU A 395 13.72 -22.35 13.09
CA GLU A 395 14.06 -21.29 14.04
C GLU A 395 13.41 -21.52 15.42
N GLN A 396 12.16 -21.97 15.43
CA GLN A 396 11.45 -22.32 16.67
C GLN A 396 12.09 -23.55 17.34
N GLY A 397 12.45 -24.57 16.56
CA GLY A 397 13.10 -25.80 17.03
C GLY A 397 14.48 -25.57 17.61
N ILE A 398 15.28 -24.66 17.04
CA ILE A 398 16.58 -24.25 17.59
C ILE A 398 16.41 -23.58 18.96
N ARG A 399 15.37 -22.77 19.12
CA ARG A 399 15.07 -22.05 20.38
C ARG A 399 14.37 -22.89 21.43
N THR A 400 13.86 -24.06 21.04
CA THR A 400 13.14 -24.99 21.92
C THR A 400 14.06 -26.14 22.34
N GLY A 401 14.15 -26.41 23.64
CA GLY A 401 14.95 -27.50 24.19
C GLY A 401 14.24 -28.86 24.12
N GLY A 402 14.99 -29.94 24.37
CA GLY A 402 14.44 -31.28 24.56
C GLY A 402 13.76 -31.88 23.32
N GLU A 403 12.85 -32.83 23.56
CA GLU A 403 12.12 -33.58 22.52
C GLU A 403 11.27 -32.66 21.64
N ALA A 404 10.60 -31.65 22.22
CA ALA A 404 9.78 -30.70 21.46
C ALA A 404 10.59 -29.97 20.38
N GLY A 405 11.81 -29.52 20.71
CA GLY A 405 12.71 -28.91 19.72
C GLY A 405 13.15 -29.90 18.63
N GLN A 406 13.34 -31.17 18.97
CA GLN A 406 13.67 -32.21 17.98
C GLN A 406 12.50 -32.50 17.04
N THR A 407 11.27 -32.53 17.56
CA THR A 407 10.05 -32.68 16.75
C THR A 407 9.90 -31.55 15.76
N LEU A 408 10.04 -30.29 16.21
CA LEU A 408 9.97 -29.11 15.33
C LEU A 408 11.02 -29.16 14.21
N LEU A 409 12.26 -29.58 14.51
CA LEU A 409 13.30 -29.76 13.50
C LEU A 409 12.96 -30.88 12.52
N GLY A 410 12.35 -31.97 12.98
CA GLY A 410 11.85 -33.04 12.10
C GLY A 410 10.73 -32.56 11.17
N GLU A 411 9.77 -31.80 11.68
CA GLU A 411 8.72 -31.18 10.86
C GLU A 411 9.29 -30.19 9.83
N ALA A 412 10.34 -29.44 10.19
CA ALA A 412 11.04 -28.57 9.25
C ALA A 412 11.66 -29.36 8.09
N VAL A 413 12.33 -30.49 8.39
CA VAL A 413 12.89 -31.41 7.39
C VAL A 413 11.79 -31.91 6.44
N ASP A 414 10.64 -32.32 6.98
CA ASP A 414 9.51 -32.79 6.18
C ASP A 414 8.94 -31.69 5.27
N ALA A 415 8.80 -30.47 5.78
CA ALA A 415 8.35 -29.32 5.00
C ALA A 415 9.31 -28.97 3.84
N TYR A 416 10.62 -28.98 4.08
CA TYR A 416 11.60 -28.75 3.01
C TYR A 416 11.59 -29.87 1.97
N ARG A 417 11.53 -31.14 2.41
CA ARG A 417 11.41 -32.28 1.48
C ARG A 417 10.14 -32.19 0.64
N ALA A 418 9.03 -31.76 1.23
CA ALA A 418 7.78 -31.50 0.52
C ALA A 418 7.96 -30.42 -0.55
N ALA A 419 8.56 -29.27 -0.21
CA ALA A 419 8.85 -28.19 -1.15
C ALA A 419 9.74 -28.64 -2.33
N LEU A 420 10.74 -29.50 -2.06
CA LEU A 420 11.65 -30.07 -3.08
C LEU A 420 10.96 -31.05 -4.05
N THR A 421 9.72 -31.46 -3.79
CA THR A 421 8.93 -32.25 -4.77
C THR A 421 8.38 -31.43 -5.93
N VAL A 422 8.43 -30.10 -5.83
CA VAL A 422 8.01 -29.15 -6.86
C VAL A 422 9.16 -28.24 -7.28
N ARG A 423 9.93 -27.71 -6.31
CA ARG A 423 11.15 -26.98 -6.60
C ARG A 423 12.18 -27.99 -7.08
N THR A 424 12.46 -28.03 -8.38
CA THR A 424 13.53 -28.86 -8.94
C THR A 424 14.66 -28.01 -9.47
N ARG A 425 15.86 -28.61 -9.60
CA ARG A 425 17.04 -27.90 -10.12
C ARG A 425 16.80 -27.35 -11.53
N GLU A 426 16.03 -28.05 -12.36
CA GLU A 426 15.81 -27.70 -13.76
C GLU A 426 14.84 -26.53 -13.93
N GLN A 427 13.78 -26.47 -13.11
CA GLN A 427 12.72 -25.48 -13.26
C GLN A 427 12.95 -24.24 -12.40
N LEU A 428 13.46 -24.46 -11.18
CA LEU A 428 13.60 -23.43 -10.14
C LEU A 428 14.98 -23.58 -9.46
N PRO A 429 16.10 -23.45 -10.20
CA PRO A 429 17.43 -23.79 -9.71
C PRO A 429 17.81 -23.08 -8.40
N GLN A 430 17.53 -21.78 -8.31
CA GLN A 430 17.89 -20.98 -7.13
C GLN A 430 17.00 -21.29 -5.92
N ASP A 431 15.69 -21.45 -6.13
CA ASP A 431 14.77 -21.82 -5.05
C ASP A 431 15.01 -23.25 -4.56
N TRP A 432 15.33 -24.17 -5.47
CA TRP A 432 15.75 -25.52 -5.15
C TRP A 432 17.02 -25.51 -4.31
N ALA A 433 18.06 -24.78 -4.72
CA ALA A 433 19.31 -24.67 -3.96
C ALA A 433 19.11 -24.02 -2.59
N MET A 434 18.24 -23.01 -2.49
CA MET A 434 17.88 -22.40 -1.21
C MET A 434 17.22 -23.41 -0.29
N THR A 435 16.24 -24.15 -0.82
CA THR A 435 15.51 -25.17 -0.06
C THR A 435 16.44 -26.32 0.37
N GLN A 436 17.41 -26.72 -0.48
CA GLN A 436 18.45 -27.70 -0.14
C GLN A 436 19.38 -27.20 0.97
N ASN A 437 19.84 -25.96 0.91
CA ASN A 437 20.66 -25.37 1.98
C ASN A 437 19.88 -25.30 3.31
N ASN A 438 18.60 -24.92 3.26
CA ASN A 438 17.76 -24.86 4.45
C ASN A 438 17.49 -26.25 5.04
N LEU A 439 17.24 -27.24 4.17
CA LEU A 439 17.13 -28.66 4.55
C LEU A 439 18.40 -29.14 5.25
N GLY A 440 19.57 -28.86 4.67
CA GLY A 440 20.86 -29.20 5.27
C GLY A 440 21.01 -28.62 6.68
N LEU A 441 20.58 -27.38 6.89
CA LEU A 441 20.64 -26.74 8.21
C LEU A 441 19.69 -27.38 9.23
N ALA A 442 18.51 -27.81 8.81
CA ALA A 442 17.57 -28.50 9.70
C ALA A 442 18.09 -29.88 10.09
N LEU A 443 18.58 -30.64 9.10
CA LEU A 443 19.20 -31.95 9.29
C LEU A 443 20.44 -31.88 10.20
N GLN A 444 21.30 -30.88 10.01
CA GLN A 444 22.47 -30.65 10.85
C GLN A 444 22.06 -30.40 12.31
N ASN A 445 21.15 -29.45 12.55
CA ASN A 445 20.68 -29.12 13.90
C ASN A 445 19.99 -30.32 14.58
N GLN A 446 19.21 -31.09 13.82
CA GLN A 446 18.57 -32.31 14.32
C GLN A 446 19.61 -33.39 14.65
N GLY A 447 20.58 -33.59 13.76
CA GLY A 447 21.64 -34.59 13.91
C GLY A 447 22.54 -34.33 15.12
N ILE A 448 22.92 -33.07 15.35
CA ILE A 448 23.70 -32.66 16.53
C ILE A 448 22.96 -32.99 17.83
N ARG A 449 21.64 -32.76 17.87
CA ARG A 449 20.80 -32.95 19.07
C ARG A 449 20.50 -34.42 19.38
N ILE A 450 20.26 -35.24 18.36
CA ILE A 450 19.96 -36.66 18.54
C ILE A 450 21.23 -37.44 18.89
N GLY A 451 22.36 -37.12 18.24
CA GLY A 451 23.62 -37.83 18.42
C GLY A 451 23.55 -39.32 18.02
N GLY A 452 24.59 -40.07 18.41
CA GLY A 452 24.72 -41.49 18.03
C GLY A 452 24.72 -41.72 16.51
N GLU A 453 24.36 -42.94 16.10
CA GLU A 453 24.34 -43.33 14.69
C GLU A 453 23.23 -42.60 13.91
N ALA A 454 22.06 -42.38 14.53
CA ALA A 454 20.98 -41.63 13.89
C ALA A 454 21.39 -40.18 13.59
N GLY A 455 22.05 -39.52 14.54
CA GLY A 455 22.58 -38.17 14.33
C GLY A 455 23.67 -38.12 13.26
N ARG A 456 24.53 -39.14 13.18
CA ARG A 456 25.54 -39.26 12.14
C ARG A 456 24.93 -39.41 10.74
N THR A 457 23.86 -40.19 10.60
CA THR A 457 23.12 -40.33 9.34
C THR A 457 22.53 -38.99 8.89
N LEU A 458 21.87 -38.26 9.81
CA LEU A 458 21.31 -36.94 9.51
C LEU A 458 22.39 -35.93 9.10
N LEU A 459 23.56 -35.95 9.73
CA LEU A 459 24.71 -35.12 9.31
C LEU A 459 25.20 -35.48 7.90
N GLY A 460 25.22 -36.78 7.56
CA GLY A 460 25.52 -37.22 6.19
C GLY A 460 24.50 -36.71 5.16
N GLU A 461 23.21 -36.75 5.50
CA GLU A 461 22.17 -36.17 4.65
C GLU A 461 22.29 -34.64 4.52
N ALA A 462 22.70 -33.95 5.59
CA ALA A 462 22.96 -32.51 5.55
C ALA A 462 24.11 -32.17 4.58
N VAL A 463 25.20 -32.93 4.63
CA VAL A 463 26.34 -32.80 3.70
C VAL A 463 25.87 -32.93 2.24
N GLU A 464 25.04 -33.93 1.94
CA GLU A 464 24.52 -34.12 0.57
C GLU A 464 23.61 -32.97 0.14
N ALA A 465 22.76 -32.46 1.03
CA ALA A 465 21.90 -31.31 0.74
C ALA A 465 22.72 -30.02 0.46
N TYR A 466 23.78 -29.76 1.23
CA TYR A 466 24.67 -28.62 0.97
C TYR A 466 25.46 -28.78 -0.33
N ARG A 467 25.99 -29.97 -0.61
CA ARG A 467 26.66 -30.27 -1.89
C ARG A 467 25.72 -30.06 -3.07
N ALA A 468 24.45 -30.47 -2.93
CA ALA A 468 23.41 -30.24 -3.93
C ALA A 468 23.20 -28.73 -4.16
N ALA A 469 23.06 -27.92 -3.11
CA ALA A 469 22.92 -26.46 -3.22
C ALA A 469 24.12 -25.80 -3.92
N LEU A 470 25.35 -26.24 -3.63
CA LEU A 470 26.60 -25.77 -4.26
C LEU A 470 26.73 -26.12 -5.75
N THR A 471 25.83 -26.95 -6.31
CA THR A 471 25.75 -27.17 -7.77
C THR A 471 25.06 -26.03 -8.53
N VAL A 472 24.44 -25.10 -7.80
CA VAL A 472 23.77 -23.89 -8.33
C VAL A 472 24.42 -22.65 -7.74
N TYR A 473 24.67 -22.65 -6.42
CA TYR A 473 25.42 -21.56 -5.79
C TYR A 473 26.88 -21.72 -6.16
N THR A 474 27.39 -20.82 -7.01
CA THR A 474 28.82 -20.74 -7.36
C THR A 474 29.39 -19.42 -6.87
N ARG A 475 30.72 -19.40 -6.68
CA ARG A 475 31.44 -18.20 -6.25
C ARG A 475 31.22 -17.01 -7.20
N GLU A 476 31.11 -17.27 -8.49
CA GLU A 476 31.02 -16.24 -9.53
C GLU A 476 29.62 -15.61 -9.62
N GLN A 477 28.57 -16.42 -9.49
CA GLN A 477 27.19 -15.95 -9.70
C GLN A 477 26.50 -15.55 -8.40
N LEU A 478 26.77 -16.29 -7.32
CA LEU A 478 26.08 -16.18 -6.04
C LEU A 478 27.09 -16.27 -4.88
N PRO A 479 28.09 -15.37 -4.83
CA PRO A 479 29.24 -15.48 -3.91
C PRO A 479 28.84 -15.59 -2.44
N GLN A 480 27.84 -14.82 -2.01
CA GLN A 480 27.40 -14.81 -0.61
C GLN A 480 26.69 -16.11 -0.23
N GLN A 481 25.73 -16.56 -1.04
CA GLN A 481 25.03 -17.83 -0.83
C GLN A 481 26.00 -19.01 -0.89
N TRP A 482 26.92 -18.99 -1.86
CA TRP A 482 28.00 -19.98 -1.95
C TRP A 482 28.82 -20.02 -0.67
N ALA A 483 29.32 -18.88 -0.16
CA ALA A 483 30.13 -18.84 1.05
C ALA A 483 29.37 -19.28 2.32
N VAL A 484 28.08 -18.92 2.43
CA VAL A 484 27.20 -19.40 3.51
C VAL A 484 27.09 -20.92 3.46
N THR A 485 26.78 -21.48 2.29
CA THR A 485 26.62 -22.93 2.12
C THR A 485 27.95 -23.67 2.30
N GLN A 486 29.08 -23.10 1.88
CA GLN A 486 30.42 -23.65 2.14
C GLN A 486 30.72 -23.72 3.64
N ASN A 487 30.44 -22.65 4.39
CA ASN A 487 30.60 -22.66 5.85
C ASN A 487 29.70 -23.72 6.49
N ASN A 488 28.43 -23.80 6.10
CA ASN A 488 27.50 -24.76 6.68
C ASN A 488 27.91 -26.22 6.38
N LEU A 489 28.35 -26.49 5.16
CA LEU A 489 28.94 -27.77 4.78
C LEU A 489 30.16 -28.10 5.65
N GLY A 490 31.04 -27.13 5.88
CA GLY A 490 32.19 -27.30 6.78
C GLY A 490 31.78 -27.69 8.20
N VAL A 491 30.73 -27.07 8.76
CA VAL A 491 30.22 -27.41 10.10
C VAL A 491 29.67 -28.84 10.12
N ALA A 492 28.83 -29.21 9.15
CA ALA A 492 28.26 -30.56 9.08
C ALA A 492 29.35 -31.64 8.94
N LEU A 493 30.36 -31.41 8.09
CA LEU A 493 31.51 -32.30 7.93
C LEU A 493 32.36 -32.41 9.19
N SER A 494 32.59 -31.29 9.90
CA SER A 494 33.35 -31.28 11.16
C SER A 494 32.64 -32.12 12.22
N GLU A 495 31.35 -31.87 12.43
CA GLU A 495 30.50 -32.63 13.37
C GLU A 495 30.45 -34.12 13.02
N GLN A 496 30.30 -34.45 11.74
CA GLN A 496 30.30 -35.84 11.28
C GLN A 496 31.67 -36.48 11.47
N GLY A 497 32.76 -35.75 11.22
CA GLY A 497 34.13 -36.21 11.36
C GLY A 497 34.49 -36.55 12.80
N ILE A 498 34.17 -35.65 13.74
CA ILE A 498 34.37 -35.85 15.18
C ILE A 498 33.65 -37.11 15.66
N ARG A 499 32.40 -37.31 15.24
CA ARG A 499 31.59 -38.48 15.65
C ARG A 499 32.00 -39.78 14.98
N THR A 500 32.58 -39.70 13.78
CA THR A 500 33.07 -40.87 13.04
C THR A 500 34.38 -41.39 13.64
N GLY A 501 35.30 -40.48 13.99
CA GLY A 501 36.64 -40.84 14.47
C GLY A 501 37.49 -41.60 13.46
N GLY A 502 38.71 -41.92 13.85
CA GLY A 502 39.67 -42.66 13.01
C GLY A 502 40.01 -41.93 11.69
N GLU A 503 40.54 -42.67 10.73
CA GLU A 503 40.98 -42.12 9.44
C GLU A 503 39.83 -41.51 8.63
N ALA A 504 38.65 -42.15 8.64
CA ALA A 504 37.46 -41.61 7.98
C ALA A 504 37.01 -40.26 8.59
N GLY A 505 37.07 -40.12 9.91
CA GLY A 505 36.77 -38.86 10.59
C GLY A 505 37.79 -37.77 10.28
N GLN A 506 39.08 -38.14 10.19
CA GLN A 506 40.16 -37.22 9.82
C GLN A 506 40.00 -36.68 8.39
N THR A 507 39.59 -37.53 7.44
CA THR A 507 39.27 -37.10 6.07
C THR A 507 38.14 -36.07 6.05
N LEU A 508 37.05 -36.32 6.77
CA LEU A 508 35.92 -35.39 6.87
C LEU A 508 36.33 -34.04 7.49
N LEU A 509 37.17 -34.06 8.52
CA LEU A 509 37.72 -32.83 9.12
C LEU A 509 38.62 -32.05 8.15
N GLY A 510 39.43 -32.77 7.35
CA GLY A 510 40.22 -32.16 6.28
C GLY A 510 39.37 -31.48 5.20
N GLU A 511 38.28 -32.14 4.79
CA GLU A 511 37.28 -31.54 3.88
C GLU A 511 36.63 -30.29 4.51
N ALA A 512 36.22 -30.36 5.77
CA ALA A 512 35.65 -29.23 6.50
C ALA A 512 36.57 -27.99 6.49
N ILE A 513 37.87 -28.18 6.78
CA ILE A 513 38.88 -27.10 6.73
C ILE A 513 38.92 -26.46 5.33
N ALA A 514 38.90 -27.26 4.26
CA ALA A 514 38.91 -26.74 2.89
C ALA A 514 37.64 -25.92 2.57
N HIS A 515 36.48 -26.36 3.05
CA HIS A 515 35.22 -25.64 2.88
C HIS A 515 35.16 -24.33 3.67
N PHE A 516 35.67 -24.29 4.91
CA PHE A 516 35.79 -23.04 5.66
C PHE A 516 36.74 -22.05 4.99
N ARG A 517 37.89 -22.51 4.49
CA ARG A 517 38.82 -21.65 3.73
C ARG A 517 38.17 -21.09 2.47
N SER A 518 37.40 -21.92 1.75
CA SER A 518 36.62 -21.48 0.60
C SER A 518 35.61 -20.39 0.97
N ALA A 519 34.87 -20.56 2.08
CA ALA A 519 33.94 -19.54 2.55
C ALA A 519 34.63 -18.21 2.90
N LEU A 520 35.84 -18.25 3.46
CA LEU A 520 36.65 -17.07 3.80
C LEU A 520 37.21 -16.32 2.59
N GLU A 521 37.15 -16.89 1.37
CA GLU A 521 37.48 -16.16 0.14
C GLU A 521 36.46 -15.04 -0.17
N VAL A 522 35.24 -15.15 0.39
CA VAL A 522 34.15 -14.18 0.22
C VAL A 522 33.85 -13.47 1.54
N ARG A 523 33.81 -14.22 2.65
CA ARG A 523 33.60 -13.69 4.01
C ARG A 523 34.91 -13.13 4.52
N THR A 524 35.17 -11.86 4.22
CA THR A 524 36.42 -11.18 4.58
C THR A 524 36.23 -10.32 5.81
N LYS A 525 37.32 -9.94 6.47
CA LYS A 525 37.25 -9.05 7.63
C LYS A 525 36.72 -7.66 7.24
N GLU A 526 37.04 -7.22 6.04
CA GLU A 526 36.62 -5.95 5.45
C GLU A 526 35.16 -5.98 5.02
N HIS A 527 34.73 -7.10 4.44
CA HIS A 527 33.38 -7.31 3.92
C HIS A 527 32.78 -8.54 4.59
N LEU A 528 31.80 -8.31 5.49
CA LEU A 528 31.14 -9.30 6.36
C LEU A 528 31.96 -9.69 7.62
N PRO A 529 32.33 -8.72 8.49
CA PRO A 529 33.17 -8.98 9.66
C PRO A 529 32.56 -9.97 10.66
N TYR A 530 31.23 -10.01 10.77
CA TYR A 530 30.53 -10.97 11.64
C TYR A 530 30.64 -12.40 11.08
N ASP A 531 30.31 -12.59 9.80
CA ASP A 531 30.41 -13.89 9.13
C ASP A 531 31.86 -14.38 9.04
N TRP A 532 32.82 -13.49 8.77
CA TRP A 532 34.24 -13.80 8.80
C TRP A 532 34.65 -14.34 10.16
N LYS A 533 34.31 -13.64 11.24
CA LYS A 533 34.64 -14.07 12.61
C LYS A 533 34.05 -15.45 12.91
N GLN A 534 32.78 -15.67 12.57
CA GLN A 534 32.12 -16.96 12.81
C GLN A 534 32.78 -18.09 12.00
N THR A 535 33.03 -17.89 10.70
CA THR A 535 33.68 -18.90 9.87
C THR A 535 35.13 -19.16 10.28
N SER A 536 35.87 -18.12 10.69
CA SER A 536 37.23 -18.28 11.24
C SER A 536 37.21 -19.09 12.54
N GLN A 537 36.23 -18.87 13.42
CA GLN A 537 36.08 -19.68 14.64
C GLN A 537 35.80 -21.15 14.31
N ASN A 538 34.88 -21.42 13.37
CA ASN A 538 34.60 -22.78 12.92
C ASN A 538 35.84 -23.45 12.28
N LEU A 539 36.63 -22.68 11.52
CA LEU A 539 37.91 -23.14 10.97
C LEU A 539 38.89 -23.52 12.09
N ALA A 540 39.08 -22.66 13.09
CA ALA A 540 39.98 -22.92 14.21
C ALA A 540 39.59 -24.18 15.00
N GLU A 541 38.29 -24.41 15.19
CA GLU A 541 37.78 -25.61 15.85
C GLU A 541 38.08 -26.89 15.05
N ALA A 542 37.88 -26.87 13.73
CA ALA A 542 38.20 -28.01 12.87
C ALA A 542 39.72 -28.26 12.77
N LEU A 543 40.52 -27.19 12.67
CA LEU A 543 42.00 -27.26 12.70
C LEU A 543 42.49 -27.89 14.00
N ASN A 544 41.97 -27.43 15.15
CA ASN A 544 42.32 -27.99 16.45
C ASN A 544 41.90 -29.45 16.57
N SER A 545 40.69 -29.80 16.13
CA SER A 545 40.18 -31.17 16.22
C SER A 545 41.02 -32.14 15.39
N LEU A 546 41.38 -31.78 14.15
CA LEU A 546 42.22 -32.62 13.29
C LEU A 546 43.66 -32.67 13.81
N GLY A 547 44.23 -31.51 14.15
CA GLY A 547 45.60 -31.40 14.66
C GLY A 547 45.79 -32.19 15.95
N TYR A 548 44.86 -32.07 16.90
CA TYR A 548 44.90 -32.83 18.15
C TYR A 548 44.86 -34.35 17.90
N GLN A 549 43.97 -34.84 17.02
CA GLN A 549 43.92 -36.27 16.68
C GLN A 549 45.21 -36.80 16.05
N TRP A 550 45.96 -35.94 15.36
CA TRP A 550 47.24 -36.28 14.77
C TRP A 550 48.42 -36.26 15.76
N THR A 551 48.24 -35.69 16.96
CA THR A 551 49.27 -35.74 18.01
C THR A 551 49.56 -37.15 18.52
N GLU A 552 48.73 -38.14 18.16
CA GLU A 552 48.94 -39.54 18.53
C GLU A 552 49.80 -40.34 17.54
N LYS A 553 50.09 -39.77 16.36
CA LYS A 553 50.78 -40.47 15.26
C LYS A 553 52.06 -39.74 14.84
N PRO A 554 53.26 -40.29 15.09
CA PRO A 554 54.54 -39.63 14.79
C PRO A 554 54.67 -39.11 13.35
N GLU A 555 54.12 -39.84 12.39
CA GLU A 555 54.11 -39.46 10.98
C GLU A 555 53.36 -38.16 10.68
N HIS A 556 52.51 -37.68 11.58
CA HIS A 556 51.70 -36.47 11.41
C HIS A 556 52.10 -35.30 12.32
N TYR A 557 53.07 -35.44 13.23
CA TYR A 557 53.37 -34.40 14.22
C TYR A 557 53.68 -33.02 13.60
N THR A 558 54.47 -32.99 12.53
CA THR A 558 54.83 -31.73 11.86
C THR A 558 53.63 -31.07 11.19
N ASP A 559 52.69 -31.85 10.66
CA ASP A 559 51.48 -31.30 10.04
C ASP A 559 50.44 -30.92 11.10
N ALA A 560 50.34 -31.69 12.18
CA ALA A 560 49.56 -31.36 13.37
C ALA A 560 50.00 -30.02 13.98
N GLN A 561 51.31 -29.79 14.11
CA GLN A 561 51.87 -28.53 14.58
C GLN A 561 51.36 -27.34 13.75
N LYS A 562 51.44 -27.41 12.42
CA LYS A 562 50.96 -26.33 11.54
C LYS A 562 49.47 -26.04 11.73
N LEU A 563 48.63 -27.07 11.81
CA LEU A 563 47.19 -26.90 12.01
C LEU A 563 46.90 -26.24 13.38
N LEU A 564 47.63 -26.66 14.42
CA LEU A 564 47.46 -26.17 15.78
C LEU A 564 48.00 -24.74 15.95
N GLU A 565 49.10 -24.40 15.29
CA GLU A 565 49.61 -23.02 15.22
C GLU A 565 48.57 -22.09 14.57
N GLU A 566 47.98 -22.49 13.44
CA GLU A 566 46.93 -21.72 12.75
C GLU A 566 45.67 -21.57 13.64
N ALA A 567 45.26 -22.63 14.35
CA ALA A 567 44.13 -22.56 15.29
C ALA A 567 44.38 -21.57 16.43
N VAL A 568 45.60 -21.54 16.99
CA VAL A 568 46.01 -20.59 18.03
C VAL A 568 46.16 -19.17 17.48
N GLU A 569 46.58 -18.99 16.22
CA GLU A 569 46.64 -17.68 15.59
C GLU A 569 45.24 -17.07 15.43
N ILE A 570 44.25 -17.88 15.02
CA ILE A 570 42.86 -17.44 14.86
C ILE A 570 42.21 -17.13 16.22
N ALA A 571 42.44 -17.98 17.23
CA ALA A 571 41.85 -17.85 18.55
C ALA A 571 42.92 -17.92 19.66
N PRO A 572 43.73 -16.86 19.84
CA PRO A 572 44.88 -16.87 20.74
C PRO A 572 44.50 -17.03 22.21
N ASP A 573 43.30 -16.61 22.59
CA ASP A 573 42.81 -16.66 23.96
C ASP A 573 42.16 -18.01 24.30
N ASN A 574 42.06 -18.94 23.34
CA ASN A 574 41.47 -20.26 23.59
C ASN A 574 42.51 -21.19 24.26
N PRO A 575 42.32 -21.54 25.55
CA PRO A 575 43.29 -22.35 26.29
C PRO A 575 43.39 -23.77 25.74
N ALA A 576 42.30 -24.36 25.24
CA ALA A 576 42.31 -25.72 24.71
C ALA A 576 43.16 -25.82 23.43
N TYR A 577 43.10 -24.82 22.55
CA TYR A 577 43.90 -24.82 21.32
C TYR A 577 45.38 -24.67 21.63
N ARG A 578 45.69 -23.81 22.61
CA ARG A 578 47.05 -23.62 23.10
C ARG A 578 47.59 -24.86 23.81
N ASP A 579 46.74 -25.60 24.52
CA ASP A 579 47.09 -26.87 25.15
C ASP A 579 47.45 -27.93 24.10
N SER A 580 46.61 -28.11 23.07
CA SER A 580 46.89 -29.01 21.95
C SER A 580 48.22 -28.68 21.25
N LEU A 581 48.51 -27.39 21.01
CA LEU A 581 49.80 -26.95 20.46
C LEU A 581 50.96 -27.32 21.40
N GLY A 582 50.82 -27.06 22.70
CA GLY A 582 51.83 -27.46 23.69
C GLY A 582 52.05 -28.98 23.73
N TRP A 583 50.98 -29.76 23.53
CA TRP A 583 51.05 -31.21 23.48
C TRP A 583 51.81 -31.71 22.26
N VAL A 584 51.55 -31.18 21.05
CA VAL A 584 52.30 -31.61 19.87
C VAL A 584 53.78 -31.18 19.93
N GLU A 585 54.09 -30.02 20.51
CA GLU A 585 55.47 -29.57 20.75
C GLU A 585 56.22 -30.54 21.68
N TYR A 586 55.54 -31.08 22.69
CA TYR A 586 56.09 -32.13 23.54
C TYR A 586 56.39 -33.40 22.74
N ARG A 587 55.46 -33.82 21.88
CA ARG A 587 55.61 -35.00 21.01
C ARG A 587 56.74 -34.84 19.98
N LEU A 588 57.02 -33.62 19.55
CA LEU A 588 58.15 -33.25 18.68
C LEU A 588 59.50 -33.14 19.44
N GLY A 589 59.49 -33.19 20.77
CA GLY A 589 60.68 -33.05 21.61
C GLY A 589 61.07 -31.61 21.93
N ASN A 590 60.26 -30.63 21.55
CA ASN A 590 60.47 -29.20 21.80
C ASN A 590 60.03 -28.81 23.22
N LEU A 591 60.61 -29.46 24.23
CA LEU A 591 60.14 -29.41 25.62
C LEU A 591 60.01 -27.99 26.20
N GLN A 592 60.88 -27.07 25.80
CA GLN A 592 60.81 -25.69 26.27
C GLN A 592 59.59 -24.94 25.71
N SER A 593 59.31 -25.11 24.42
CA SER A 593 58.12 -24.54 23.77
C SER A 593 56.85 -25.14 24.35
N ALA A 594 56.84 -26.48 24.48
CA ALA A 594 55.74 -27.23 25.08
C ALA A 594 55.37 -26.70 26.48
N GLU A 595 56.35 -26.54 27.39
CA GLU A 595 56.07 -26.02 28.72
C GLU A 595 55.49 -24.60 28.67
N GLN A 596 55.99 -23.73 27.79
CA GLN A 596 55.49 -22.36 27.68
C GLN A 596 54.01 -22.33 27.25
N HIS A 597 53.66 -23.09 26.21
CA HIS A 597 52.28 -23.17 25.72
C HIS A 597 51.35 -23.78 26.77
N LEU A 598 51.72 -24.92 27.37
CA LEU A 598 50.92 -25.60 28.39
C LEU A 598 50.77 -24.75 29.67
N GLN A 599 51.83 -24.03 30.07
CA GLN A 599 51.75 -23.11 31.20
C GLN A 599 50.77 -21.96 30.93
N GLN A 600 50.77 -21.41 29.72
CA GLN A 600 49.82 -20.37 29.32
C GLN A 600 48.38 -20.90 29.25
N ALA A 601 48.17 -22.10 28.69
CA ALA A 601 46.87 -22.76 28.64
C ALA A 601 46.32 -23.02 30.04
N PHE A 602 47.14 -23.60 30.94
CA PHE A 602 46.76 -23.84 32.33
C PHE A 602 46.51 -22.54 33.11
N ALA A 603 47.29 -21.49 32.89
CA ALA A 603 47.08 -20.20 33.55
C ALA A 603 45.76 -19.55 33.11
N ALA A 604 45.39 -19.67 31.85
CA ALA A 604 44.12 -19.16 31.33
C ALA A 604 42.91 -19.99 31.79
N PHE A 605 43.05 -21.32 31.85
CA PHE A 605 42.01 -22.23 32.35
C PHE A 605 42.61 -23.38 33.16
N PRO A 606 42.67 -23.26 34.50
CA PRO A 606 43.21 -24.29 35.39
C PRO A 606 42.30 -25.52 35.46
N HIS A 607 42.53 -26.49 34.56
CA HIS A 607 41.75 -27.72 34.43
C HIS A 607 42.66 -28.96 34.54
N PRO A 608 42.18 -30.10 35.08
CA PRO A 608 42.97 -31.34 35.22
C PRO A 608 43.66 -31.80 33.92
N GLU A 609 43.00 -31.63 32.79
CA GLU A 609 43.56 -31.96 31.47
C GLU A 609 44.82 -31.16 31.15
N HIS A 610 44.73 -29.83 31.15
CA HIS A 610 45.88 -28.96 30.89
C HIS A 610 46.98 -29.15 31.94
N ALA A 611 46.60 -29.38 33.21
CA ALA A 611 47.54 -29.66 34.27
C ALA A 611 48.30 -30.97 34.02
N SER A 612 47.62 -32.03 33.57
CA SER A 612 48.24 -33.33 33.33
C SER A 612 49.34 -33.25 32.27
N HIS A 613 49.09 -32.56 31.16
CA HIS A 613 50.10 -32.30 30.12
C HIS A 613 51.26 -31.46 30.67
N LEU A 614 50.98 -30.37 31.40
CA LEU A 614 52.02 -29.51 31.97
C LEU A 614 52.91 -30.24 32.99
N ILE A 615 52.31 -31.09 33.85
CA ILE A 615 53.03 -31.91 34.83
C ILE A 615 53.96 -32.89 34.08
N GLU A 616 53.45 -33.57 33.05
CA GLU A 616 54.24 -34.52 32.28
C GLU A 616 55.44 -33.84 31.61
N VAL A 617 55.23 -32.70 30.95
CA VAL A 617 56.32 -31.95 30.31
C VAL A 617 57.34 -31.45 31.33
N ARG A 618 56.90 -30.93 32.49
CA ARG A 618 57.82 -30.49 33.55
C ARG A 618 58.65 -31.64 34.11
N TRP A 619 58.04 -32.80 34.32
CA TRP A 619 58.74 -33.99 34.77
C TRP A 619 59.81 -34.43 33.74
N LYS A 620 59.48 -34.42 32.44
CA LYS A 620 60.43 -34.72 31.35
C LYS A 620 61.53 -33.67 31.17
N ARG A 621 61.37 -32.48 31.74
CA ARG A 621 62.38 -31.40 31.79
C ARG A 621 63.21 -31.40 33.07
N ASP A 622 63.17 -32.47 33.86
CA ASP A 622 63.82 -32.58 35.18
C ASP A 622 63.34 -31.55 36.21
N LYS A 623 62.17 -30.93 35.99
CA LYS A 623 61.51 -30.01 36.94
C LYS A 623 60.58 -30.77 37.89
N THR A 624 61.04 -31.89 38.43
CA THR A 624 60.23 -32.83 39.22
C THR A 624 59.54 -32.17 40.41
N ALA A 625 60.22 -31.28 41.13
CA ALA A 625 59.63 -30.57 42.26
C ALA A 625 58.44 -29.67 41.87
N GLU A 626 58.51 -29.01 40.70
CA GLU A 626 57.41 -28.19 40.18
C GLU A 626 56.24 -29.07 39.70
N ALA A 627 56.55 -30.20 39.07
CA ALA A 627 55.58 -31.19 38.61
C ALA A 627 54.82 -31.83 39.80
N GLU A 628 55.52 -32.31 40.82
CA GLU A 628 54.95 -32.90 42.05
C GLU A 628 54.09 -31.89 42.82
N LYS A 629 54.55 -30.64 42.92
CA LYS A 629 53.79 -29.57 43.56
C LYS A 629 52.46 -29.36 42.84
N LEU A 630 52.50 -29.17 41.51
CA LEU A 630 51.29 -28.95 40.72
C LEU A 630 50.36 -30.17 40.75
N LEU A 631 50.90 -31.38 40.66
CA LEU A 631 50.14 -32.62 40.78
C LEU A 631 49.43 -32.73 42.13
N THR A 632 50.11 -32.41 43.23
CA THR A 632 49.54 -32.40 44.58
C THR A 632 48.42 -31.38 44.71
N GLU A 633 48.64 -30.15 44.21
CA GLU A 633 47.63 -29.08 44.23
C GLU A 633 46.39 -29.44 43.41
N MET A 634 46.55 -30.09 42.26
CA MET A 634 45.44 -30.47 41.38
C MET A 634 44.69 -31.70 41.89
N LEU A 635 45.37 -32.73 42.40
CA LEU A 635 44.72 -33.89 43.03
C LEU A 635 44.00 -33.52 44.33
N ALA A 636 44.45 -32.50 45.06
CA ALA A 636 43.72 -32.00 46.22
C ALA A 636 42.32 -31.44 45.85
N LYS A 637 42.18 -30.91 44.63
CA LYS A 637 40.91 -30.36 44.11
C LYS A 637 40.12 -31.38 43.29
N HIS A 638 40.82 -32.30 42.63
CA HIS A 638 40.28 -33.29 41.70
C HIS A 638 40.86 -34.67 42.00
N PRO A 639 40.52 -35.28 43.15
CA PRO A 639 41.19 -36.49 43.64
C PRO A 639 40.97 -37.72 42.75
N ASP A 640 39.86 -37.76 42.02
CA ASP A 640 39.44 -38.90 41.19
C ASP A 640 39.65 -38.66 39.68
N ASP A 641 40.33 -37.57 39.27
CA ASP A 641 40.57 -37.31 37.84
C ASP A 641 41.58 -38.32 37.27
N GLU A 642 41.13 -39.11 36.31
CA GLU A 642 41.91 -40.22 35.74
C GLU A 642 43.22 -39.77 35.08
N ARG A 643 43.26 -38.57 34.50
CA ARG A 643 44.46 -38.05 33.82
C ARG A 643 45.56 -37.72 34.81
N LEU A 644 45.19 -37.04 35.90
CA LEU A 644 46.12 -36.73 36.99
C LEU A 644 46.64 -38.01 37.68
N LEU A 645 45.75 -38.98 37.92
CA LEU A 645 46.14 -40.28 38.48
C LEU A 645 47.05 -41.07 37.54
N ALA A 646 46.83 -40.99 36.23
CA ALA A 646 47.69 -41.61 35.22
C ALA A 646 49.09 -40.99 35.24
N VAL A 647 49.21 -39.66 35.23
CA VAL A 647 50.50 -38.96 35.30
C VAL A 647 51.21 -39.24 36.62
N LYS A 648 50.51 -39.26 37.76
CA LYS A 648 51.06 -39.67 39.06
C LYS A 648 51.69 -41.06 38.99
N LYS A 649 50.96 -42.03 38.46
CA LYS A 649 51.43 -43.41 38.31
C LYS A 649 52.66 -43.49 37.40
N GLN A 650 52.72 -42.69 36.34
CA GLN A 650 53.90 -42.62 35.47
C GLN A 650 55.12 -42.07 36.20
N MET A 651 54.96 -41.00 37.00
CA MET A 651 56.05 -40.41 37.79
C MET A 651 56.56 -41.33 38.90
N GLU A 652 55.69 -42.14 39.50
CA GLU A 652 56.03 -43.10 40.57
C GLU A 652 56.62 -44.41 40.04
N SER A 653 56.49 -44.69 38.73
CA SER A 653 57.05 -45.89 38.12
C SER A 653 58.57 -45.71 37.90
N PRO A 654 59.44 -46.59 38.44
CA PRO A 654 60.88 -46.46 38.24
C PRO A 654 61.21 -46.53 36.75
N SER A 655 61.90 -45.50 36.24
CA SER A 655 62.40 -45.47 34.87
C SER A 655 63.23 -46.73 34.62
N LYS A 656 62.88 -47.52 33.59
CA LYS A 656 63.70 -48.62 33.10
C LYS A 656 64.91 -48.11 32.33
#